data_AF-A0A9R0KDD6-F1
#
_entry.id   AF-A0A9R0KDD6-F1
#
_cell.length_a   1.000
_cell.length_b   1.000
_cell.length_c   1.000
_cell.angle_alpha   90.00
_cell.angle_beta   90.00
_cell.angle_gamma   90.00
#
_symmetry.space_group_name_H-M   'P 1'
#
loop_
_entity.id
_entity.type
_entity.pdbx_description
1 polymer ?
#
loop_
_entity_poly.entity_id
_entity_poly.type
_entity_poly.pdbx_seq_one_letter_code
_entity_poly.pdbx_strand_id
1 'polypeptide(L)'
;MLNLQEEDYLIQLKSLEELADSHPDDPSHHFNLGKLIWERGEEWRENAAQHFLMAAKLNPQNGEAFRFLGQYYSCVCGDTQRALKCYQRAVSLNPDDSISGEALCNLLDREGKESLEISVCREASGKSPRASWAFSRLGFLMVHQKKWSEAVQSLQYAIRGYPTCADLWEALGLAYQRLGMYTAAIKSYGRAMELESSRAFAMIETGNIFLMLGSYRKAIEQLQHALEICPQSACAQYGLASGLLALSQECIRQGAFSWATSLLEEASEIAKSSAVLAGNMSCVWKLHADIQLTYAKSFPWTEGGNLKGEDEFSRSILSWRKARQSAALSANCSYQRALHLAPWQANIYMDVAVAVDLECSLQESQEDDLSSWKLAEKMLLGSLLLEGDNHEFWMALGCMSDHRALRQHAFIRGLHLDVSLASAWAYLGKLYKEEGESQLGRQAFDRARSIDPSLALPWAGMSADMLTREPASDEAYDSCLRAVQIMPLAEFQLGLAKLALLSNNLLSPEVFGAIRQALQCAPWYPESHNLNGLVYEGRQDFQSAVASYKLARYALKTSTFHLPHSHFSDLSVNLARALCKAGNVQEAIRELDDLKERGLLDVGGLQVYAISLWKLGKSDMALSAAKDLATCVPTMKLSSAVASICLICSLLYSISGAGPTINSILQMPKELLQSAKVSFIISAVDAVDQSSQLQAVVSSSRRSLSSKEEIMEMHLLIALSKVIRSGYGHSISVQSGIDHLRKALHMYPNGISLRNMLGNLLLSRKQWENDHVVRRCCAVVAFDPMKNDFRSAYEIIGAEAVACHATTSCKSKYSLSTCKHHDVQGSSLMRLMQRRFRLEPWNHNARYLLVLNLLQTTRQARYPQHLLDVLKRMTSAALTSQLFLNNTFERYKRFQLLLCSSELSLLDGDTSCCVSLARDASNLSLSDFYTFFAHLQLCRAHAVEDNHTRLDEEFIQCLKLRTDYPIGWISLKMIESRHKPQNGSTPSDSGFRDSIKEMKGSESSWLAVYSLFCGLVSQWSQDFPRAEEFLAEACSLEATESCFFLCHGAVCMELAKMQHGSQYLTMGIRSLKKAQWISSIQLPFVSLLLAQAEASLGSKLKWDSSLSLEWYSWSPETRPAEVYFQMHLLALGSDGSDYGDPLSWVLRAVHLNPSCLRYWRVLRKLASSGNS
;
A
#
# COMPACT_ATOMS: atom_id res chain seq x y z
N MET A 1 17.91 -74.53 -16.72
CA MET A 1 16.44 -74.32 -16.66
C MET A 1 15.75 -74.65 -17.99
N LEU A 2 16.32 -74.33 -19.16
CA LEU A 2 15.74 -74.69 -20.47
C LEU A 2 15.59 -76.21 -20.71
N ASN A 3 16.59 -77.03 -20.37
CA ASN A 3 16.51 -78.48 -20.61
C ASN A 3 15.51 -79.23 -19.70
N LEU A 4 15.21 -78.71 -18.50
CA LEU A 4 14.21 -79.32 -17.60
C LEU A 4 12.78 -79.07 -18.08
N GLN A 5 12.52 -77.91 -18.72
CA GLN A 5 11.21 -77.61 -19.30
C GLN A 5 10.93 -78.42 -20.57
N GLU A 6 11.94 -78.73 -21.38
CA GLU A 6 11.78 -79.56 -22.58
C GLU A 6 11.53 -81.04 -22.26
N GLU A 7 12.17 -81.58 -21.22
CA GLU A 7 11.93 -82.96 -20.76
C GLU A 7 10.52 -83.11 -20.18
N ASP A 8 10.08 -82.19 -19.30
CA ASP A 8 8.72 -82.18 -18.76
C ASP A 8 7.66 -82.03 -19.86
N TYR A 9 7.93 -81.21 -20.88
CA TYR A 9 7.05 -81.03 -22.05
C TYR A 9 6.91 -82.31 -22.87
N LEU A 10 8.02 -83.00 -23.17
CA LEU A 10 8.00 -84.24 -23.95
C LEU A 10 7.30 -85.38 -23.19
N ILE A 11 7.43 -85.41 -21.86
CA ILE A 11 6.69 -86.34 -21.00
C ILE A 11 5.20 -86.03 -21.05
N GLN A 12 4.81 -84.76 -20.91
CA GLN A 12 3.41 -84.33 -20.99
C GLN A 12 2.81 -84.60 -22.37
N LEU A 13 3.53 -84.31 -23.45
CA LEU A 13 3.10 -84.56 -24.82
C LEU A 13 2.86 -86.05 -25.05
N LYS A 14 3.81 -86.93 -24.72
CA LYS A 14 3.63 -88.38 -24.82
C LYS A 14 2.48 -88.89 -23.98
N SER A 15 2.32 -88.38 -22.75
CA SER A 15 1.20 -88.78 -21.89
C SER A 15 -0.16 -88.37 -22.47
N LEU A 16 -0.24 -87.19 -23.10
CA LEU A 16 -1.48 -86.71 -23.73
C LEU A 16 -1.75 -87.40 -25.08
N GLU A 17 -0.71 -87.78 -25.83
CA GLU A 17 -0.82 -88.62 -27.03
C GLU A 17 -1.34 -90.02 -26.66
N GLU A 18 -0.76 -90.67 -25.65
CA GLU A 18 -1.24 -91.97 -25.15
C GLU A 18 -2.68 -91.90 -24.62
N LEU A 19 -3.06 -90.79 -23.97
CA LEU A 19 -4.44 -90.55 -23.52
C LEU A 19 -5.41 -90.29 -24.68
N ALA A 20 -4.99 -89.57 -25.71
CA ALA A 20 -5.79 -89.34 -26.91
C ALA A 20 -5.97 -90.62 -27.74
N ASP A 21 -4.96 -91.49 -27.78
CA ASP A 21 -5.01 -92.77 -28.49
C ASP A 21 -5.81 -93.84 -27.72
N SER A 22 -5.76 -93.83 -26.39
CA SER A 22 -6.53 -94.76 -25.55
C SER A 22 -8.02 -94.40 -25.42
N HIS A 23 -8.35 -93.11 -25.48
CA HIS A 23 -9.72 -92.60 -25.43
C HIS A 23 -9.99 -91.59 -26.58
N PRO A 24 -10.12 -92.06 -27.83
CA PRO A 24 -10.22 -91.18 -29.01
C PRO A 24 -11.51 -90.36 -29.07
N ASP A 25 -12.54 -90.77 -28.33
CA ASP A 25 -13.85 -90.10 -28.27
C ASP A 25 -13.90 -88.96 -27.24
N ASP A 26 -12.89 -88.80 -26.37
CA ASP A 26 -12.87 -87.73 -25.37
C ASP A 26 -12.33 -86.40 -25.97
N PRO A 27 -13.17 -85.35 -26.07
CA PRO A 27 -12.78 -84.06 -26.65
C PRO A 27 -11.72 -83.32 -25.82
N SER A 28 -11.60 -83.60 -24.52
CA SER A 28 -10.69 -82.89 -23.61
C SER A 28 -9.22 -83.23 -23.86
N HIS A 29 -8.93 -84.49 -24.20
CA HIS A 29 -7.57 -84.94 -24.52
C HIS A 29 -7.06 -84.32 -25.81
N HIS A 30 -7.87 -84.35 -26.88
CA HIS A 30 -7.53 -83.70 -28.15
C HIS A 30 -7.34 -82.18 -28.00
N PHE A 31 -8.17 -81.53 -27.18
CA PHE A 31 -8.03 -80.10 -26.92
C PHE A 31 -6.73 -79.75 -26.16
N ASN A 32 -6.44 -80.49 -25.07
CA ASN A 32 -5.23 -80.26 -24.28
C ASN A 32 -3.95 -80.58 -25.07
N LEU A 33 -3.98 -81.64 -25.88
CA LEU A 33 -2.88 -81.98 -26.79
C LEU A 33 -2.69 -80.89 -27.85
N GLY A 34 -3.77 -80.42 -28.49
CA GLY A 34 -3.72 -79.31 -29.44
C GLY A 34 -3.17 -78.02 -28.83
N LYS A 35 -3.55 -77.69 -27.59
CA LYS A 35 -3.04 -76.53 -26.85
C LYS A 35 -1.54 -76.64 -26.56
N LEU A 36 -1.08 -77.81 -26.11
CA LEU A 36 0.32 -78.06 -25.80
C LEU A 36 1.20 -78.04 -27.08
N ILE A 37 0.68 -78.53 -28.21
CA ILE A 37 1.34 -78.42 -29.53
C ILE A 37 1.36 -76.94 -29.99
N TRP A 38 0.28 -76.20 -29.78
CA TRP A 38 0.17 -74.79 -30.15
C TRP A 38 1.19 -73.90 -29.43
N GLU A 39 1.48 -74.20 -28.16
CA GLU A 39 2.47 -73.48 -27.34
C GLU A 39 3.92 -73.72 -27.77
N ARG A 40 4.21 -74.77 -28.56
CA ARG A 40 5.56 -75.16 -28.99
C ARG A 40 6.18 -74.25 -30.05
N GLY A 41 5.37 -73.66 -30.93
CA GLY A 41 5.85 -72.76 -32.00
C GLY A 41 5.05 -72.82 -33.30
N GLU A 42 5.35 -71.90 -34.22
CA GLU A 42 4.55 -71.66 -35.44
C GLU A 42 4.53 -72.85 -36.40
N GLU A 43 5.61 -73.63 -36.46
CA GLU A 43 5.77 -74.79 -37.34
C GLU A 43 4.76 -75.92 -37.03
N TRP A 44 4.27 -76.00 -35.79
CA TRP A 44 3.40 -77.08 -35.32
C TRP A 44 1.92 -76.67 -35.27
N ARG A 45 1.59 -75.44 -35.68
CA ARG A 45 0.21 -74.91 -35.60
C ARG A 45 -0.78 -75.65 -36.51
N GLU A 46 -0.33 -76.24 -37.62
CA GLU A 46 -1.17 -77.06 -38.49
C GLU A 46 -1.58 -78.37 -37.80
N ASN A 47 -0.64 -79.05 -37.14
CA ASN A 47 -0.93 -80.26 -36.35
C ASN A 47 -1.85 -79.93 -35.18
N ALA A 48 -1.59 -78.83 -34.46
CA ALA A 48 -2.47 -78.34 -33.41
C ALA A 48 -3.89 -78.06 -33.91
N ALA A 49 -4.03 -77.44 -35.09
CA ALA A 49 -5.34 -77.16 -35.71
C ALA A 49 -6.14 -78.43 -36.03
N GLN A 50 -5.48 -79.52 -36.43
CA GLN A 50 -6.15 -80.81 -36.64
C GLN A 50 -6.73 -81.36 -35.33
N HIS A 51 -5.97 -81.30 -34.24
CA HIS A 51 -6.46 -81.70 -32.91
C HIS A 51 -7.59 -80.78 -32.40
N PHE A 52 -7.51 -79.47 -32.64
CA PHE A 52 -8.62 -78.56 -32.32
C PHE A 52 -9.87 -78.82 -33.17
N LEU A 53 -9.71 -79.21 -34.44
CA LEU A 53 -10.82 -79.59 -35.31
C LEU A 53 -11.50 -80.88 -34.82
N MET A 54 -10.71 -81.86 -34.38
CA MET A 54 -11.22 -83.10 -33.78
C MET A 54 -11.96 -82.80 -32.47
N ALA A 55 -11.37 -81.99 -31.60
CA ALA A 55 -12.00 -81.54 -30.35
C ALA A 55 -13.31 -80.78 -30.60
N ALA A 56 -13.38 -79.93 -31.63
CA ALA A 56 -14.60 -79.20 -31.99
C ALA A 56 -15.69 -80.09 -32.61
N LYS A 57 -15.30 -81.16 -33.33
CA LYS A 57 -16.25 -82.17 -33.85
C LYS A 57 -16.85 -83.02 -32.73
N LEU A 58 -16.01 -83.45 -31.78
CA LEU A 58 -16.41 -84.26 -30.64
C LEU A 58 -17.22 -83.44 -29.61
N ASN A 59 -16.89 -82.17 -29.42
CA ASN A 59 -17.64 -81.25 -28.57
C ASN A 59 -17.95 -79.90 -29.26
N PRO A 60 -19.12 -79.79 -29.92
CA PRO A 60 -19.56 -78.55 -30.57
C PRO A 60 -19.88 -77.38 -29.63
N GLN A 61 -19.82 -77.57 -28.30
CA GLN A 61 -20.01 -76.54 -27.27
C GLN A 61 -18.67 -75.98 -26.76
N ASN A 62 -17.53 -76.52 -27.17
CA ASN A 62 -16.22 -76.03 -26.77
C ASN A 62 -15.84 -74.75 -27.53
N GLY A 63 -16.13 -73.59 -26.95
CA GLY A 63 -15.80 -72.27 -27.53
C GLY A 63 -14.30 -72.05 -27.74
N GLU A 64 -13.44 -72.60 -26.87
CA GLU A 64 -11.98 -72.40 -26.96
C GLU A 64 -11.35 -73.13 -28.16
N ALA A 65 -11.88 -74.30 -28.53
CA ALA A 65 -11.45 -75.01 -29.73
C ALA A 65 -11.73 -74.18 -30.99
N PHE A 66 -12.91 -73.53 -31.06
CA PHE A 66 -13.25 -72.62 -32.16
C PHE A 66 -12.39 -71.34 -32.15
N ARG A 67 -11.98 -70.83 -30.98
CA ARG A 67 -11.02 -69.72 -30.87
C ARG A 67 -9.69 -70.06 -31.54
N PHE A 68 -9.07 -71.19 -31.19
CA PHE A 68 -7.78 -71.59 -31.76
C PHE A 68 -7.88 -71.92 -33.25
N LEU A 69 -8.98 -72.54 -33.70
CA LEU A 69 -9.25 -72.73 -35.14
C LEU A 69 -9.39 -71.40 -35.88
N GLY A 70 -10.09 -70.42 -35.29
CA GLY A 70 -10.18 -69.07 -35.83
C GLY A 70 -8.82 -68.39 -35.96
N GLN A 71 -7.96 -68.54 -34.95
CA GLN A 71 -6.60 -68.02 -34.95
C GLN A 71 -5.73 -68.69 -36.02
N TYR A 72 -5.84 -70.00 -36.19
CA TYR A 72 -5.18 -70.74 -37.25
C TYR A 72 -5.61 -70.25 -38.64
N TYR A 73 -6.91 -70.20 -38.92
CA TYR A 73 -7.41 -69.74 -40.22
C TYR A 73 -7.07 -68.27 -40.50
N SER A 74 -7.07 -67.42 -39.47
CA SER A 74 -6.75 -66.00 -39.61
C SER A 74 -5.25 -65.75 -39.81
N CYS A 75 -4.38 -66.45 -39.09
CA CYS A 75 -2.94 -66.14 -39.04
C CYS A 75 -2.08 -67.05 -39.93
N VAL A 76 -2.46 -68.31 -40.13
CA VAL A 76 -1.64 -69.30 -40.85
C VAL A 76 -2.19 -69.54 -42.26
N CYS A 77 -3.49 -69.84 -42.41
CA CYS A 77 -4.08 -70.09 -43.74
C CYS A 77 -4.42 -68.82 -44.52
N GLY A 78 -4.73 -67.72 -43.82
CA GLY A 78 -5.26 -66.49 -44.44
C GLY A 78 -6.71 -66.58 -44.93
N ASP A 79 -7.47 -67.62 -44.56
CA ASP A 79 -8.89 -67.77 -44.92
C ASP A 79 -9.77 -66.99 -43.94
N THR A 80 -10.08 -65.73 -44.30
CA THR A 80 -10.85 -64.81 -43.46
C THR A 80 -12.29 -65.27 -43.25
N GLN A 81 -12.91 -65.93 -44.23
CA GLN A 81 -14.31 -66.36 -44.14
C GLN A 81 -14.48 -67.52 -43.14
N ARG A 82 -13.56 -68.49 -43.13
CA ARG A 82 -13.56 -69.56 -42.12
C ARG A 82 -13.21 -69.02 -40.74
N ALA A 83 -12.25 -68.12 -40.66
CA ALA A 83 -11.88 -67.47 -39.40
C ALA A 83 -13.08 -66.73 -38.78
N LEU A 84 -13.80 -65.92 -39.56
CA LEU A 84 -15.01 -65.21 -39.12
C LEU A 84 -16.06 -66.17 -38.55
N LYS A 85 -16.36 -67.27 -39.25
CA LYS A 85 -17.33 -68.28 -38.76
C LYS A 85 -16.87 -68.95 -37.47
N CYS A 86 -15.58 -69.28 -37.36
CA CYS A 86 -15.01 -69.90 -36.16
C CYS A 86 -15.08 -68.94 -34.96
N TYR A 87 -14.67 -67.68 -35.13
CA TYR A 87 -14.75 -66.69 -34.06
C TYR A 87 -16.19 -66.33 -33.70
N GLN A 88 -17.10 -66.20 -34.68
CA GLN A 88 -18.53 -65.98 -34.41
C GLN A 88 -19.13 -67.14 -33.60
N ARG A 89 -18.76 -68.38 -33.92
CA ARG A 89 -19.17 -69.54 -33.14
C ARG A 89 -18.59 -69.49 -31.72
N ALA A 90 -17.30 -69.19 -31.57
CA ALA A 90 -16.65 -69.07 -30.26
C ALA A 90 -17.34 -68.02 -29.37
N VAL A 91 -17.59 -66.82 -29.89
CA VAL A 91 -18.29 -65.72 -29.18
C VAL A 91 -19.74 -66.08 -28.85
N SER A 92 -20.44 -66.78 -29.75
CA SER A 92 -21.83 -67.20 -29.49
C SER A 92 -21.96 -68.18 -28.33
N LEU A 93 -20.92 -69.01 -28.12
CA LEU A 93 -20.83 -70.01 -27.05
C LEU A 93 -20.31 -69.41 -25.75
N ASN A 94 -19.29 -68.56 -25.83
CA ASN A 94 -18.74 -67.82 -24.70
C ASN A 94 -18.64 -66.32 -25.03
N PRO A 95 -19.67 -65.52 -24.67
CA PRO A 95 -19.65 -64.07 -24.89
C PRO A 95 -18.54 -63.33 -24.14
N ASP A 96 -17.97 -63.92 -23.09
CA ASP A 96 -16.94 -63.30 -22.26
C ASP A 96 -15.52 -63.44 -22.86
N ASP A 97 -15.35 -64.23 -23.94
CA ASP A 97 -14.06 -64.44 -24.60
C ASP A 97 -13.62 -63.20 -25.42
N SER A 98 -12.77 -62.37 -24.82
CA SER A 98 -12.26 -61.14 -25.44
C SER A 98 -11.39 -61.40 -26.67
N ILE A 99 -10.63 -62.51 -26.69
CA ILE A 99 -9.68 -62.80 -27.78
C ILE A 99 -10.45 -63.08 -29.07
N SER A 100 -11.46 -63.96 -29.00
CA SER A 100 -12.31 -64.26 -30.16
C SER A 100 -13.16 -63.07 -30.56
N GLY A 101 -13.69 -62.32 -29.59
CA GLY A 101 -14.51 -61.12 -29.83
C GLY A 101 -13.75 -60.02 -30.55
N GLU A 102 -12.56 -59.65 -30.06
CA GLU A 102 -11.73 -58.63 -30.67
C GLU A 102 -11.21 -59.06 -32.05
N ALA A 103 -10.81 -60.32 -32.21
CA ALA A 103 -10.40 -60.85 -33.51
C ALA A 103 -11.53 -60.85 -34.55
N LEU A 104 -12.76 -61.18 -34.12
CA LEU A 104 -13.96 -61.11 -34.95
C LEU A 104 -14.25 -59.67 -35.39
N CYS A 105 -14.27 -58.72 -34.46
CA CYS A 105 -14.44 -57.29 -34.74
C CYS A 105 -13.38 -56.77 -35.70
N ASN A 106 -12.10 -57.05 -35.45
CA ASN A 106 -10.99 -56.65 -36.32
C ASN A 106 -11.13 -57.18 -37.76
N LEU A 107 -11.65 -58.39 -37.95
CA LEU A 107 -11.91 -58.94 -39.29
C LEU A 107 -13.12 -58.26 -39.95
N LEU A 108 -14.19 -57.97 -39.20
CA LEU A 108 -15.37 -57.25 -39.70
C LEU A 108 -15.04 -55.80 -40.07
N ASP A 109 -14.21 -55.13 -39.25
CA ASP A 109 -13.64 -53.80 -39.52
C ASP A 109 -12.89 -53.78 -40.86
N ARG A 110 -11.99 -54.75 -41.07
CA ARG A 110 -11.22 -54.89 -42.32
C ARG A 110 -12.10 -55.13 -43.54
N GLU A 111 -13.22 -55.83 -43.38
CA GLU A 111 -14.21 -56.06 -44.44
C GLU A 111 -15.21 -54.90 -44.61
N GLY A 112 -15.15 -53.87 -43.75
CA GLY A 112 -16.07 -52.73 -43.78
C GLY A 112 -17.51 -53.06 -43.36
N LYS A 113 -17.73 -54.16 -42.63
CA LYS A 113 -19.05 -54.68 -42.25
C LYS A 113 -19.52 -54.15 -40.89
N GLU A 114 -19.56 -52.83 -40.74
CA GLU A 114 -19.88 -52.15 -39.47
C GLU A 114 -21.26 -52.56 -38.89
N SER A 115 -22.28 -52.74 -39.73
CA SER A 115 -23.63 -53.11 -39.27
C SER A 115 -23.69 -54.49 -38.61
N LEU A 116 -22.89 -55.44 -39.11
CA LEU A 116 -22.75 -56.78 -38.54
C LEU A 116 -21.91 -56.77 -37.28
N GLU A 117 -20.89 -55.91 -37.21
CA GLU A 117 -20.09 -55.76 -36.00
C GLU A 117 -20.93 -55.22 -34.84
N ILE A 118 -21.77 -54.22 -35.10
CA ILE A 118 -22.69 -53.67 -34.08
C ILE A 118 -23.68 -54.72 -33.61
N SER A 119 -24.22 -55.54 -34.52
CA SER A 119 -25.18 -56.59 -34.13
C SER A 119 -24.52 -57.67 -33.27
N VAL A 120 -23.31 -58.10 -33.63
CA VAL A 120 -22.50 -59.06 -32.86
C VAL A 120 -22.17 -58.51 -31.48
N CYS A 121 -21.70 -57.27 -31.37
CA CYS A 121 -21.36 -56.69 -30.09
C CYS A 121 -22.60 -56.44 -29.22
N ARG A 122 -23.75 -56.04 -29.81
CA ARG A 122 -25.01 -55.92 -29.07
C ARG A 122 -25.49 -57.26 -28.55
N GLU A 123 -25.41 -58.32 -29.36
CA GLU A 123 -25.77 -59.67 -28.93
C GLU A 123 -24.88 -60.14 -27.76
N ALA A 124 -23.57 -59.95 -27.85
CA ALA A 124 -22.63 -60.31 -26.78
C ALA A 124 -22.90 -59.51 -25.48
N SER A 125 -23.08 -58.19 -25.59
CA SER A 125 -23.37 -57.30 -24.46
C SER A 125 -24.73 -57.58 -23.78
N GLY A 126 -25.72 -58.04 -24.55
CA GLY A 126 -27.04 -58.43 -24.04
C GLY A 126 -27.02 -59.79 -23.34
N LYS A 127 -26.14 -60.70 -23.76
CA LYS A 127 -25.95 -62.03 -23.17
C LYS A 127 -25.13 -61.99 -21.87
N SER A 128 -24.13 -61.12 -21.79
CA SER A 128 -23.29 -61.00 -20.60
C SER A 128 -22.87 -59.56 -20.31
N PRO A 129 -23.07 -59.06 -19.07
CA PRO A 129 -22.54 -57.77 -18.65
C PRO A 129 -21.01 -57.79 -18.45
N ARG A 130 -20.37 -58.97 -18.49
CA ARG A 130 -18.90 -59.14 -18.38
C ARG A 130 -18.18 -59.08 -19.73
N ALA A 131 -18.89 -59.01 -20.85
CA ALA A 131 -18.33 -58.85 -22.19
C ALA A 131 -17.80 -57.42 -22.41
N SER A 132 -16.77 -57.01 -21.66
CA SER A 132 -16.21 -55.65 -21.70
C SER A 132 -15.61 -55.29 -23.06
N TRP A 133 -15.12 -56.28 -23.82
CA TRP A 133 -14.66 -56.10 -25.21
C TRP A 133 -15.81 -55.68 -26.16
N ALA A 134 -17.03 -56.19 -25.93
CA ALA A 134 -18.18 -55.84 -26.76
C ALA A 134 -18.66 -54.42 -26.43
N PHE A 135 -18.66 -54.04 -25.15
CA PHE A 135 -18.96 -52.68 -24.72
C PHE A 135 -17.90 -51.66 -25.18
N SER A 136 -16.61 -52.01 -25.19
CA SER A 136 -15.56 -51.11 -25.70
C SER A 136 -15.72 -50.87 -27.20
N ARG A 137 -15.94 -51.94 -27.99
CA ARG A 137 -16.20 -51.86 -29.43
C ARG A 137 -17.46 -51.06 -29.75
N LEU A 138 -18.57 -51.35 -29.08
CA LEU A 138 -19.80 -50.55 -29.20
C LEU A 138 -19.56 -49.09 -28.85
N GLY A 139 -18.83 -48.82 -27.77
CA GLY A 139 -18.48 -47.45 -27.37
C GLY A 139 -17.79 -46.68 -28.49
N PHE A 140 -16.73 -47.23 -29.08
CA PHE A 140 -16.00 -46.60 -30.17
C PHE A 140 -16.84 -46.45 -31.45
N LEU A 141 -17.61 -47.47 -31.83
CA LEU A 141 -18.49 -47.42 -33.00
C LEU A 141 -19.59 -46.35 -32.82
N MET A 142 -20.17 -46.24 -31.61
CA MET A 142 -21.17 -45.22 -31.30
C MET A 142 -20.59 -43.80 -31.31
N VAL A 143 -19.33 -43.62 -30.86
CA VAL A 143 -18.59 -42.36 -31.01
C VAL A 143 -18.40 -42.01 -32.48
N HIS A 144 -18.01 -42.98 -33.32
CA HIS A 144 -17.85 -42.80 -34.76
C HIS A 144 -19.18 -42.41 -35.44
N GLN A 145 -20.29 -43.03 -35.03
CA GLN A 145 -21.66 -42.70 -35.48
C GLN A 145 -22.23 -41.41 -34.86
N LYS A 146 -21.49 -40.73 -33.98
CA LYS A 146 -21.92 -39.52 -33.25
C LYS A 146 -23.15 -39.75 -32.36
N LYS A 147 -23.39 -40.99 -31.92
CA LYS A 147 -24.46 -41.36 -30.97
C LYS A 147 -23.95 -41.24 -29.54
N TRP A 148 -23.76 -40.00 -29.08
CA TRP A 148 -23.03 -39.70 -27.85
C TRP A 148 -23.66 -40.30 -26.58
N SER A 149 -24.99 -40.32 -26.47
CA SER A 149 -25.68 -40.85 -25.29
C SER A 149 -25.50 -42.37 -25.12
N GLU A 150 -25.67 -43.14 -26.21
CA GLU A 150 -25.44 -44.59 -26.24
C GLU A 150 -23.95 -44.93 -26.04
N ALA A 151 -23.05 -44.10 -26.60
CA ALA A 151 -21.61 -44.24 -26.41
C ALA A 151 -21.21 -44.13 -24.93
N VAL A 152 -21.72 -43.12 -24.19
CA VAL A 152 -21.42 -42.95 -22.77
C VAL A 152 -21.79 -44.18 -21.95
N GLN A 153 -22.98 -44.74 -22.18
CA GLN A 153 -23.42 -45.95 -21.47
C GLN A 153 -22.48 -47.13 -21.74
N SER A 154 -22.16 -47.36 -23.02
CA SER A 154 -21.29 -48.46 -23.44
C SER A 154 -19.86 -48.31 -22.90
N LEU A 155 -19.29 -47.10 -22.97
CA LEU A 155 -17.94 -46.80 -22.48
C LEU A 155 -17.84 -46.92 -20.95
N GLN A 156 -18.87 -46.51 -20.19
CA GLN A 156 -18.89 -46.70 -18.74
C GLN A 156 -18.86 -48.18 -18.33
N TYR A 157 -19.55 -49.06 -19.07
CA TYR A 157 -19.46 -50.51 -18.85
C TYR A 157 -18.10 -51.08 -19.28
N ALA A 158 -17.54 -50.59 -20.39
CA ALA A 158 -16.22 -51.01 -20.86
C ALA A 158 -15.11 -50.71 -19.83
N ILE A 159 -15.13 -49.52 -19.21
CA ILE A 159 -14.14 -49.08 -18.21
C ILE A 159 -14.16 -49.95 -16.95
N ARG A 160 -15.28 -50.60 -16.62
CA ARG A 160 -15.32 -51.54 -15.47
C ARG A 160 -14.45 -52.77 -15.71
N GLY A 161 -14.30 -53.23 -16.96
CA GLY A 161 -13.42 -54.33 -17.32
C GLY A 161 -12.00 -53.88 -17.68
N TYR A 162 -11.87 -52.69 -18.29
CA TYR A 162 -10.58 -52.15 -18.73
C TYR A 162 -10.29 -50.78 -18.09
N PRO A 163 -10.11 -50.69 -16.76
CA PRO A 163 -9.98 -49.41 -16.05
C PRO A 163 -8.69 -48.66 -16.36
N THR A 164 -7.65 -49.35 -16.85
CA THR A 164 -6.33 -48.80 -17.18
C THR A 164 -6.19 -48.41 -18.66
N CYS A 165 -7.22 -48.62 -19.49
CA CYS A 165 -7.17 -48.25 -20.90
C CYS A 165 -7.44 -46.74 -21.07
N ALA A 166 -6.40 -45.96 -21.39
CA ALA A 166 -6.51 -44.52 -21.59
C ALA A 166 -7.46 -44.13 -22.74
N ASP A 167 -7.51 -44.92 -23.83
CA ASP A 167 -8.37 -44.66 -24.99
C ASP A 167 -9.86 -44.66 -24.66
N LEU A 168 -10.29 -45.54 -23.73
CA LEU A 168 -11.68 -45.58 -23.27
C LEU A 168 -12.04 -44.33 -22.46
N TRP A 169 -11.11 -43.86 -21.62
CA TRP A 169 -11.29 -42.63 -20.85
C TRP A 169 -11.32 -41.39 -21.75
N GLU A 170 -10.48 -41.35 -22.79
CA GLU A 170 -10.49 -40.28 -23.80
C GLU A 170 -11.77 -40.27 -24.64
N ALA A 171 -12.21 -41.44 -25.14
CA ALA A 171 -13.47 -41.55 -25.87
C ALA A 171 -14.68 -41.18 -25.01
N LEU A 172 -14.66 -41.54 -23.71
CA LEU A 172 -15.70 -41.15 -22.76
C LEU A 172 -15.68 -39.62 -22.54
N GLY A 173 -14.50 -39.03 -22.41
CA GLY A 173 -14.31 -37.58 -22.32
C GLY A 173 -14.90 -36.86 -23.53
N LEU A 174 -14.62 -37.35 -24.74
CA LEU A 174 -15.16 -36.81 -25.99
C LEU A 174 -16.68 -36.92 -26.05
N ALA A 175 -17.25 -38.06 -25.67
CA ALA A 175 -18.70 -38.25 -25.64
C ALA A 175 -19.38 -37.30 -24.63
N TYR A 176 -18.82 -37.13 -23.43
CA TYR A 176 -19.32 -36.16 -22.46
C TYR A 176 -19.23 -34.71 -22.96
N GLN A 177 -18.12 -34.35 -23.61
CA GLN A 177 -17.93 -33.01 -24.16
C GLN A 177 -18.98 -32.70 -25.22
N ARG A 178 -19.27 -33.64 -26.12
CA ARG A 178 -20.31 -33.47 -27.17
C ARG A 178 -21.73 -33.41 -26.62
N LEU A 179 -21.96 -33.96 -25.43
CA LEU A 179 -23.22 -33.81 -24.67
C LEU A 179 -23.30 -32.52 -23.84
N GLY A 180 -22.24 -31.68 -23.83
CA GLY A 180 -22.17 -30.48 -23.00
C GLY A 180 -21.84 -30.74 -21.52
N MET A 181 -21.49 -31.98 -21.16
CA MET A 181 -21.13 -32.38 -19.78
C MET A 181 -19.65 -32.10 -19.49
N TYR A 182 -19.26 -30.84 -19.55
CA TYR A 182 -17.85 -30.40 -19.52
C TYR A 182 -17.07 -30.84 -18.26
N THR A 183 -17.70 -30.85 -17.08
CA THR A 183 -17.04 -31.26 -15.84
C THR A 183 -16.73 -32.77 -15.80
N ALA A 184 -17.62 -33.60 -16.37
CA ALA A 184 -17.39 -35.03 -16.51
C ALA A 184 -16.34 -35.33 -17.59
N ALA A 185 -16.33 -34.54 -18.68
CA ALA A 185 -15.33 -34.63 -19.72
C ALA A 185 -13.92 -34.34 -19.17
N ILE A 186 -13.73 -33.24 -18.44
CA ILE A 186 -12.44 -32.88 -17.83
C ILE A 186 -11.94 -33.99 -16.88
N LYS A 187 -12.82 -34.59 -16.07
CA LYS A 187 -12.44 -35.70 -15.19
C LYS A 187 -12.00 -36.94 -15.98
N SER A 188 -12.70 -37.24 -17.08
CA SER A 188 -12.40 -38.42 -17.91
C SER A 188 -11.07 -38.22 -18.66
N TYR A 189 -10.85 -37.04 -19.25
CA TYR A 189 -9.58 -36.68 -19.86
C TYR A 189 -8.43 -36.61 -18.85
N GLY A 190 -8.66 -36.05 -17.65
CA GLY A 190 -7.68 -36.05 -16.57
C GLY A 190 -7.26 -37.47 -16.18
N ARG A 191 -8.22 -38.41 -16.11
CA ARG A 191 -7.90 -39.83 -15.87
C ARG A 191 -7.11 -40.46 -17.01
N ALA A 192 -7.42 -40.12 -18.26
CA ALA A 192 -6.63 -40.57 -19.41
C ALA A 192 -5.18 -40.07 -19.32
N MET A 193 -4.98 -38.80 -18.94
CA MET A 193 -3.65 -38.20 -18.75
C MET A 193 -2.87 -38.80 -17.57
N GLU A 194 -3.56 -39.17 -16.48
CA GLU A 194 -2.95 -39.89 -15.35
C GLU A 194 -2.43 -41.29 -15.73
N LEU A 195 -3.16 -41.97 -16.62
CA LEU A 195 -2.78 -43.29 -17.12
C LEU A 195 -1.66 -43.20 -18.15
N GLU A 196 -1.72 -42.21 -19.04
CA GLU A 196 -0.73 -41.98 -20.07
C GLU A 196 -0.50 -40.47 -20.27
N SER A 197 0.67 -40.00 -19.83
CA SER A 197 1.02 -38.57 -19.86
C SER A 197 1.27 -38.03 -21.27
N SER A 198 1.46 -38.88 -22.29
CA SER A 198 1.69 -38.50 -23.69
C SER A 198 0.41 -38.16 -24.47
N ARG A 199 -0.78 -38.24 -23.86
CA ARG A 199 -2.07 -38.03 -24.56
C ARG A 199 -2.35 -36.54 -24.81
N ALA A 200 -1.71 -35.99 -25.84
CA ALA A 200 -1.86 -34.60 -26.25
C ALA A 200 -3.31 -34.23 -26.64
N PHE A 201 -4.09 -35.16 -27.21
CA PHE A 201 -5.50 -34.91 -27.55
C PHE A 201 -6.34 -34.55 -26.31
N ALA A 202 -6.25 -35.35 -25.24
CA ALA A 202 -6.92 -35.05 -23.97
C ALA A 202 -6.50 -33.69 -23.38
N MET A 203 -5.22 -33.31 -23.49
CA MET A 203 -4.73 -32.00 -23.05
C MET A 203 -5.30 -30.84 -23.89
N ILE A 204 -5.34 -31.00 -25.21
CA ILE A 204 -5.90 -29.97 -26.12
C ILE A 204 -7.40 -29.81 -25.85
N GLU A 205 -8.15 -30.90 -25.74
CA GLU A 205 -9.60 -30.84 -25.51
C GLU A 205 -9.94 -30.30 -24.11
N THR A 206 -9.18 -30.66 -23.07
CA THR A 206 -9.34 -30.03 -21.74
C THR A 206 -9.05 -28.53 -21.78
N GLY A 207 -7.99 -28.12 -22.49
CA GLY A 207 -7.70 -26.71 -22.78
C GLY A 207 -8.88 -26.00 -23.46
N ASN A 208 -9.41 -26.57 -24.53
CA ASN A 208 -10.57 -26.04 -25.25
C ASN A 208 -11.82 -25.93 -24.36
N ILE A 209 -12.06 -26.93 -23.50
CA ILE A 209 -13.16 -26.87 -22.52
C ILE A 209 -12.92 -25.72 -21.52
N PHE A 210 -11.70 -25.53 -21.02
CA PHE A 210 -11.40 -24.39 -20.15
C PHE A 210 -11.58 -23.04 -20.84
N LEU A 211 -11.29 -22.93 -22.14
CA LEU A 211 -11.61 -21.74 -22.94
C LEU A 211 -13.12 -21.48 -22.98
N MET A 212 -13.93 -22.51 -23.28
CA MET A 212 -15.39 -22.39 -23.30
C MET A 212 -15.97 -22.02 -21.93
N LEU A 213 -15.35 -22.46 -20.84
CA LEU A 213 -15.75 -22.12 -19.47
C LEU A 213 -15.21 -20.76 -18.98
N GLY A 214 -14.46 -20.02 -19.79
CA GLY A 214 -13.86 -18.73 -19.43
C GLY A 214 -12.64 -18.83 -18.49
N SER A 215 -12.11 -20.03 -18.26
CA SER A 215 -10.93 -20.28 -17.41
C SER A 215 -9.62 -20.16 -18.21
N TYR A 216 -9.37 -18.98 -18.80
CA TYR A 216 -8.31 -18.79 -19.80
C TYR A 216 -6.90 -19.15 -19.32
N ARG A 217 -6.53 -18.83 -18.07
CA ARG A 217 -5.19 -19.16 -17.53
C ARG A 217 -4.93 -20.66 -17.50
N LYS A 218 -5.91 -21.44 -17.00
CA LYS A 218 -5.82 -22.91 -16.99
C LYS A 218 -5.79 -23.49 -18.39
N ALA A 219 -6.54 -22.91 -19.32
CA ALA A 219 -6.50 -23.32 -20.72
C ALA A 219 -5.11 -23.13 -21.33
N ILE A 220 -4.52 -21.95 -21.16
CA ILE A 220 -3.17 -21.61 -21.63
C ILE A 220 -2.14 -22.59 -21.07
N GLU A 221 -2.16 -22.86 -19.76
CA GLU A 221 -1.25 -23.83 -19.11
C GLU A 221 -1.37 -25.23 -19.74
N GLN A 222 -2.60 -25.74 -19.90
CA GLN A 222 -2.81 -27.08 -20.51
C GLN A 222 -2.38 -27.14 -21.98
N LEU A 223 -2.61 -26.07 -22.74
CA LEU A 223 -2.25 -26.00 -24.15
C LEU A 223 -0.73 -25.83 -24.35
N GLN A 224 -0.05 -25.12 -23.44
CA GLN A 224 1.41 -25.06 -23.40
C GLN A 224 2.01 -26.44 -23.13
N HIS A 225 1.49 -27.18 -22.15
CA HIS A 225 1.91 -28.57 -21.92
C HIS A 225 1.64 -29.49 -23.12
N ALA A 226 0.51 -29.31 -23.81
CA ALA A 226 0.24 -30.05 -25.04
C ALA A 226 1.28 -29.77 -26.14
N LEU A 227 1.79 -28.53 -26.23
CA LEU A 227 2.84 -28.15 -27.18
C LEU A 227 4.24 -28.64 -26.77
N GLU A 228 4.50 -28.83 -25.48
CA GLU A 228 5.74 -29.49 -25.02
C GLU A 228 5.83 -30.94 -25.52
N ILE A 229 4.69 -31.64 -25.58
CA ILE A 229 4.59 -33.02 -26.08
C ILE A 229 4.55 -33.04 -27.61
N CYS A 230 3.71 -32.19 -28.21
CA CYS A 230 3.45 -32.14 -29.65
C CYS A 230 3.64 -30.71 -30.20
N PRO A 231 4.88 -30.27 -30.45
CA PRO A 231 5.18 -28.89 -30.83
C PRO A 231 4.63 -28.48 -32.20
N GLN A 232 4.39 -29.45 -33.08
CA GLN A 232 3.84 -29.24 -34.43
C GLN A 232 2.32 -29.40 -34.51
N SER A 233 1.61 -29.39 -33.37
CA SER A 233 0.15 -29.48 -33.35
C SER A 233 -0.50 -28.12 -33.67
N ALA A 234 -1.01 -27.97 -34.89
CA ALA A 234 -1.74 -26.77 -35.30
C ALA A 234 -2.99 -26.50 -34.42
N CYS A 235 -3.68 -27.54 -33.96
CA CYS A 235 -4.83 -27.41 -33.07
C CYS A 235 -4.44 -26.86 -31.69
N ALA A 236 -3.31 -27.30 -31.13
CA ALA A 236 -2.82 -26.80 -29.85
C ALA A 236 -2.36 -25.34 -29.97
N GLN A 237 -1.64 -24.99 -31.04
CA GLN A 237 -1.24 -23.59 -31.31
C GLN A 237 -2.44 -22.68 -31.51
N TYR A 238 -3.45 -23.13 -32.26
CA TYR A 238 -4.71 -22.41 -32.45
C TYR A 238 -5.43 -22.18 -31.11
N GLY A 239 -5.57 -23.22 -30.30
CA GLY A 239 -6.17 -23.12 -28.96
C GLY A 239 -5.39 -22.15 -28.06
N LEU A 240 -4.06 -22.21 -28.08
CA LEU A 240 -3.21 -21.34 -27.26
C LEU A 240 -3.35 -19.87 -27.66
N ALA A 241 -3.28 -19.58 -28.97
CA ALA A 241 -3.48 -18.23 -29.49
C ALA A 241 -4.89 -17.69 -29.18
N SER A 242 -5.93 -18.55 -29.27
CA SER A 242 -7.29 -18.19 -28.88
C SER A 242 -7.40 -17.90 -27.37
N GLY A 243 -6.74 -18.68 -26.53
CA GLY A 243 -6.68 -18.46 -25.09
C GLY A 243 -5.98 -17.17 -24.69
N LEU A 244 -4.86 -16.86 -25.33
CA LEU A 244 -4.13 -15.61 -25.12
C LEU A 244 -4.95 -14.40 -25.58
N LEU A 245 -5.66 -14.50 -26.70
CA LEU A 245 -6.60 -13.48 -27.17
C LEU A 245 -7.73 -13.24 -26.15
N ALA A 246 -8.34 -14.31 -25.63
CA ALA A 246 -9.43 -14.17 -24.65
C ALA A 246 -8.93 -13.59 -23.32
N LEU A 247 -7.74 -13.98 -22.86
CA LEU A 247 -7.10 -13.41 -21.68
C LEU A 247 -6.72 -11.94 -21.88
N SER A 248 -6.22 -11.56 -23.07
CA SER A 248 -5.89 -10.18 -23.37
C SER A 248 -7.14 -9.28 -23.40
N GLN A 249 -8.27 -9.78 -23.92
CA GLN A 249 -9.56 -9.08 -23.86
C GLN A 249 -10.05 -8.86 -22.42
N GLU A 250 -9.83 -9.83 -21.52
CA GLU A 250 -10.09 -9.65 -20.08
C GLU A 250 -9.18 -8.57 -19.47
N CYS A 251 -7.89 -8.58 -19.80
CA CYS A 251 -6.96 -7.54 -19.37
C CYS A 251 -7.35 -6.15 -19.90
N ILE A 252 -7.82 -6.05 -21.14
CA ILE A 252 -8.33 -4.80 -21.73
C ILE A 252 -9.57 -4.30 -20.97
N ARG A 253 -10.52 -5.19 -20.63
CA ARG A 253 -11.70 -4.83 -19.82
C ARG A 253 -11.31 -4.32 -18.43
N GLN A 254 -10.23 -4.85 -17.85
CA GLN A 254 -9.66 -4.36 -16.59
C GLN A 254 -8.81 -3.09 -16.74
N GLY A 255 -8.53 -2.64 -17.98
CA GLY A 255 -7.69 -1.49 -18.30
C GLY A 255 -6.19 -1.73 -18.13
N ALA A 256 -5.74 -2.99 -18.16
CA ALA A 256 -4.35 -3.42 -18.11
C ALA A 256 -3.76 -3.58 -19.52
N PHE A 257 -3.71 -2.48 -20.29
CA PHE A 257 -3.35 -2.48 -21.71
C PHE A 257 -1.94 -2.99 -22.00
N SER A 258 -0.95 -2.70 -21.16
CA SER A 258 0.44 -3.14 -21.37
C SER A 258 0.61 -4.65 -21.28
N TRP A 259 -0.09 -5.30 -20.34
CA TRP A 259 -0.11 -6.76 -20.26
C TRP A 259 -0.90 -7.35 -21.43
N ALA A 260 -2.03 -6.74 -21.79
CA ALA A 260 -2.80 -7.18 -22.95
C ALA A 260 -1.96 -7.16 -24.23
N THR A 261 -1.14 -6.14 -24.47
CA THR A 261 -0.27 -6.10 -25.65
C THR A 261 0.81 -7.17 -25.63
N SER A 262 1.45 -7.44 -24.49
CA SER A 262 2.42 -8.53 -24.41
C SER A 262 1.80 -9.89 -24.74
N LEU A 263 0.57 -10.14 -24.26
CA LEU A 263 -0.18 -11.36 -24.57
C LEU A 263 -0.58 -11.43 -26.06
N LEU A 264 -0.94 -10.30 -26.66
CA LEU A 264 -1.31 -10.22 -28.07
C LEU A 264 -0.11 -10.38 -29.01
N GLU A 265 1.08 -9.89 -28.63
CA GLU A 265 2.32 -10.14 -29.35
C GLU A 265 2.66 -11.64 -29.35
N GLU A 266 2.60 -12.28 -28.19
CA GLU A 266 2.78 -13.73 -28.05
C GLU A 266 1.74 -14.51 -28.87
N ALA A 267 0.46 -14.14 -28.75
CA ALA A 267 -0.64 -14.76 -29.50
C ALA A 267 -0.45 -14.62 -31.02
N SER A 268 0.03 -13.46 -31.48
CA SER A 268 0.29 -13.18 -32.89
C SER A 268 1.39 -14.11 -33.44
N GLU A 269 2.50 -14.24 -32.73
CA GLU A 269 3.59 -15.14 -33.15
C GLU A 269 3.15 -16.60 -33.20
N ILE A 270 2.37 -17.04 -32.20
CA ILE A 270 1.82 -18.41 -32.19
C ILE A 270 0.83 -18.60 -33.34
N ALA A 271 -0.06 -17.64 -33.62
CA ALA A 271 -1.01 -17.72 -34.72
C ALA A 271 -0.30 -17.74 -36.09
N LYS A 272 0.78 -16.98 -36.27
CA LYS A 272 1.62 -17.05 -37.48
C LYS A 272 2.26 -18.43 -37.63
N SER A 273 2.81 -18.98 -36.55
CA SER A 273 3.38 -20.34 -36.57
C SER A 273 2.34 -21.40 -36.94
N SER A 274 1.11 -21.25 -36.44
CA SER A 274 -0.03 -22.11 -36.81
C SER A 274 -0.43 -21.94 -38.27
N ALA A 275 -0.32 -20.73 -38.83
CA ALA A 275 -0.61 -20.47 -40.24
C ALA A 275 0.43 -21.11 -41.18
N VAL A 276 1.68 -21.28 -40.73
CA VAL A 276 2.70 -22.03 -41.48
C VAL A 276 2.34 -23.52 -41.55
N LEU A 277 1.83 -24.10 -40.47
CA LEU A 277 1.43 -25.51 -40.42
C LEU A 277 0.11 -25.80 -41.14
N ALA A 278 -0.88 -24.92 -41.00
CA ALA A 278 -2.26 -25.12 -41.46
C ALA A 278 -2.77 -23.93 -42.31
N GLY A 279 -1.95 -23.45 -43.24
CA GLY A 279 -2.24 -22.24 -44.02
C GLY A 279 -3.47 -22.30 -44.96
N ASN A 280 -4.03 -23.49 -45.18
CA ASN A 280 -5.26 -23.70 -45.95
C ASN A 280 -6.54 -23.52 -45.11
N MET A 281 -6.44 -23.43 -43.78
CA MET A 281 -7.58 -23.27 -42.88
C MET A 281 -7.94 -21.80 -42.70
N SER A 282 -9.14 -21.41 -43.12
CA SER A 282 -9.65 -20.03 -42.97
C SER A 282 -9.67 -19.56 -41.50
N CYS A 283 -10.01 -20.45 -40.56
CA CYS A 283 -10.11 -20.12 -39.14
C CYS A 283 -8.79 -19.63 -38.51
N VAL A 284 -7.65 -20.13 -38.97
CA VAL A 284 -6.32 -19.72 -38.46
C VAL A 284 -6.01 -18.28 -38.87
N TRP A 285 -6.29 -17.95 -40.14
CA TRP A 285 -6.13 -16.58 -40.65
C TRP A 285 -7.11 -15.61 -40.02
N LYS A 286 -8.36 -16.04 -39.78
CA LYS A 286 -9.34 -15.27 -39.01
C LYS A 286 -8.83 -14.98 -37.60
N LEU A 287 -8.34 -15.98 -36.88
CA LEU A 287 -7.83 -15.80 -35.51
C LEU A 287 -6.63 -14.85 -35.48
N HIS A 288 -5.67 -15.00 -36.39
CA HIS A 288 -4.54 -14.07 -36.50
C HIS A 288 -5.03 -12.63 -36.75
N ALA A 289 -6.05 -12.47 -37.59
CA ALA A 289 -6.65 -11.18 -37.87
C ALA A 289 -7.37 -10.57 -36.64
N ASP A 290 -8.12 -11.38 -35.88
CA ASP A 290 -8.78 -10.96 -34.62
C ASP A 290 -7.75 -10.47 -33.58
N ILE A 291 -6.61 -11.15 -33.48
CA ILE A 291 -5.48 -10.77 -32.62
C ILE A 291 -4.88 -9.43 -33.08
N GLN A 292 -4.61 -9.27 -34.37
CA GLN A 292 -4.04 -8.03 -34.90
C GLN A 292 -5.02 -6.85 -34.80
N LEU A 293 -6.32 -7.09 -34.99
CA LEU A 293 -7.37 -6.08 -34.85
C LEU A 293 -7.48 -5.61 -33.39
N THR A 294 -7.48 -6.54 -32.44
CA THR A 294 -7.50 -6.21 -31.01
C THR A 294 -6.22 -5.50 -30.57
N TYR A 295 -5.06 -5.89 -31.12
CA TYR A 295 -3.80 -5.20 -30.91
C TYR A 295 -3.84 -3.75 -31.43
N ALA A 296 -4.32 -3.54 -32.67
CA ALA A 296 -4.45 -2.20 -33.25
C ALA A 296 -5.40 -1.29 -32.45
N LYS A 297 -6.45 -1.84 -31.85
CA LYS A 297 -7.40 -1.08 -31.00
C LYS A 297 -6.86 -0.76 -29.61
N SER A 298 -6.05 -1.63 -29.02
CA SER A 298 -5.67 -1.57 -27.60
C SER A 298 -4.21 -1.19 -27.32
N PHE A 299 -3.40 -1.00 -28.36
CA PHE A 299 -1.97 -0.68 -28.21
C PHE A 299 -1.74 0.59 -27.36
N PRO A 300 -1.16 0.47 -26.14
CA PRO A 300 -0.98 1.59 -25.26
C PRO A 300 0.24 2.41 -25.66
N TRP A 301 0.11 3.71 -25.53
CA TRP A 301 1.25 4.61 -25.50
C TRP A 301 1.93 4.53 -24.15
N THR A 302 3.23 4.23 -24.15
CA THR A 302 4.07 4.21 -22.95
C THR A 302 4.97 5.44 -22.94
N GLU A 303 4.95 6.19 -21.84
CA GLU A 303 5.90 7.28 -21.59
C GLU A 303 7.33 6.72 -21.50
N GLY A 304 8.07 6.80 -22.61
CA GLY A 304 9.48 6.42 -22.64
C GLY A 304 10.33 7.45 -21.91
N GLY A 305 10.57 7.28 -20.61
CA GLY A 305 11.41 8.16 -19.79
C GLY A 305 10.97 9.63 -19.79
N ASN A 306 11.73 10.50 -19.11
CA ASN A 306 11.45 11.94 -19.08
C ASN A 306 11.59 12.55 -20.49
N LEU A 307 10.50 12.57 -21.27
CA LEU A 307 10.40 13.26 -22.55
C LEU A 307 10.67 14.76 -22.32
N LYS A 308 11.82 15.26 -22.78
CA LYS A 308 12.27 16.64 -22.50
C LYS A 308 11.96 17.61 -23.64
N GLY A 309 11.67 17.12 -24.85
CA GLY A 309 11.50 17.94 -26.04
C GLY A 309 10.29 17.61 -26.90
N GLU A 310 9.84 18.62 -27.65
CA GLU A 310 8.71 18.55 -28.60
C GLU A 310 8.95 17.49 -29.68
N ASP A 311 10.14 17.49 -30.30
CA ASP A 311 10.49 16.53 -31.36
C ASP A 311 10.49 15.07 -30.88
N GLU A 312 10.88 14.83 -29.62
CA GLU A 312 10.87 13.49 -29.02
C GLU A 312 9.44 12.99 -28.81
N PHE A 313 8.55 13.88 -28.36
CA PHE A 313 7.13 13.60 -28.21
C PHE A 313 6.46 13.32 -29.56
N SER A 314 6.68 14.15 -30.58
CA SER A 314 6.15 13.94 -31.92
C SER A 314 6.65 12.61 -32.53
N ARG A 315 7.94 12.29 -32.37
CA ARG A 315 8.51 10.99 -32.78
C ARG A 315 7.85 9.81 -32.04
N SER A 316 7.60 9.95 -30.74
CA SER A 316 6.92 8.94 -29.94
C SER A 316 5.48 8.70 -30.42
N ILE A 317 4.68 9.75 -30.62
CA ILE A 317 3.31 9.62 -31.16
C ILE A 317 3.32 8.98 -32.54
N LEU A 318 4.22 9.41 -33.43
CA LEU A 318 4.35 8.83 -34.76
C LEU A 318 4.69 7.34 -34.71
N SER A 319 5.58 6.92 -33.80
CA SER A 319 5.92 5.51 -33.62
C SER A 319 4.72 4.68 -33.15
N TRP A 320 3.95 5.22 -32.19
CA TRP A 320 2.75 4.58 -31.67
C TRP A 320 1.64 4.49 -32.74
N ARG A 321 1.42 5.55 -33.54
CA ARG A 321 0.49 5.52 -34.67
C ARG A 321 0.89 4.49 -35.73
N LYS A 322 2.18 4.45 -36.09
CA LYS A 322 2.71 3.47 -37.06
C LYS A 322 2.52 2.04 -36.59
N ALA A 323 2.75 1.76 -35.31
CA ALA A 323 2.51 0.43 -34.73
C ALA A 323 1.04 0.01 -34.89
N ARG A 324 0.10 0.89 -34.52
CA ARG A 324 -1.35 0.64 -34.68
C ARG A 324 -1.75 0.44 -36.14
N GLN A 325 -1.26 1.29 -37.04
CA GLN A 325 -1.54 1.19 -38.47
C GLN A 325 -0.99 -0.10 -39.07
N SER A 326 0.23 -0.49 -38.70
CA SER A 326 0.85 -1.74 -39.17
C SER A 326 0.06 -2.98 -38.74
N ALA A 327 -0.48 -2.98 -37.52
CA ALA A 327 -1.32 -4.05 -37.02
C ALA A 327 -2.71 -4.07 -37.70
N ALA A 328 -3.33 -2.90 -37.94
CA ALA A 328 -4.58 -2.81 -38.68
C ALA A 328 -4.44 -3.34 -40.11
N LEU A 329 -3.36 -2.98 -40.81
CA LEU A 329 -3.01 -3.52 -42.13
C LEU A 329 -2.82 -5.04 -42.08
N SER A 330 -2.09 -5.54 -41.08
CA SER A 330 -1.88 -6.99 -40.89
C SER A 330 -3.19 -7.74 -40.66
N ALA A 331 -4.12 -7.16 -39.89
CA ALA A 331 -5.45 -7.70 -39.67
C ALA A 331 -6.24 -7.78 -40.98
N ASN A 332 -6.28 -6.69 -41.75
CA ASN A 332 -6.99 -6.62 -43.03
C ASN A 332 -6.46 -7.68 -44.02
N CYS A 333 -5.14 -7.77 -44.21
CA CYS A 333 -4.53 -8.80 -45.07
C CYS A 333 -4.89 -10.23 -44.62
N SER A 334 -4.91 -10.47 -43.31
CA SER A 334 -5.22 -11.78 -42.75
C SER A 334 -6.70 -12.16 -42.93
N TYR A 335 -7.63 -11.22 -42.71
CA TYR A 335 -9.04 -11.46 -43.00
C TYR A 335 -9.30 -11.64 -44.50
N GLN A 336 -8.65 -10.88 -45.37
CA GLN A 336 -8.76 -11.08 -46.82
C GLN A 336 -8.28 -12.48 -47.24
N ARG A 337 -7.20 -12.98 -46.62
CA ARG A 337 -6.75 -14.36 -46.83
C ARG A 337 -7.77 -15.37 -46.32
N ALA A 338 -8.35 -15.15 -45.14
CA ALA A 338 -9.42 -15.99 -44.59
C ALA A 338 -10.66 -16.02 -45.51
N LEU A 339 -11.02 -14.87 -46.07
CA LEU A 339 -12.14 -14.69 -46.99
C LEU A 339 -11.89 -15.43 -48.32
N HIS A 340 -10.68 -15.32 -48.87
CA HIS A 340 -10.31 -16.05 -50.09
C HIS A 340 -10.43 -17.57 -49.90
N LEU A 341 -10.15 -18.08 -48.70
CA LEU A 341 -10.26 -19.51 -48.39
C LEU A 341 -11.71 -19.95 -48.13
N ALA A 342 -12.58 -19.04 -47.64
CA ALA A 342 -13.97 -19.33 -47.30
C ALA A 342 -14.92 -18.18 -47.68
N PRO A 343 -15.16 -17.93 -48.99
CA PRO A 343 -15.97 -16.80 -49.47
C PRO A 343 -17.47 -16.92 -49.14
N TRP A 344 -17.94 -18.09 -48.71
CA TRP A 344 -19.33 -18.30 -48.30
C TRP A 344 -19.60 -17.90 -46.83
N GLN A 345 -18.57 -17.57 -46.03
CA GLN A 345 -18.75 -17.19 -44.63
C GLN A 345 -19.06 -15.69 -44.50
N ALA A 346 -20.31 -15.35 -44.20
CA ALA A 346 -20.77 -13.96 -44.09
C ALA A 346 -20.03 -13.16 -43.00
N ASN A 347 -19.70 -13.78 -41.86
CA ASN A 347 -18.99 -13.13 -40.74
C ASN A 347 -17.65 -12.49 -41.17
N ILE A 348 -16.91 -13.14 -42.07
CA ILE A 348 -15.59 -12.62 -42.49
C ILE A 348 -15.74 -11.30 -43.26
N TYR A 349 -16.83 -11.12 -44.03
CA TYR A 349 -17.09 -9.85 -44.69
C TYR A 349 -17.30 -8.70 -43.70
N MET A 350 -18.02 -8.96 -42.60
CA MET A 350 -18.18 -7.97 -41.52
C MET A 350 -16.85 -7.68 -40.84
N ASP A 351 -16.05 -8.72 -40.54
CA ASP A 351 -14.73 -8.58 -39.92
C ASP A 351 -13.77 -7.75 -40.80
N VAL A 352 -13.75 -7.99 -42.13
CA VAL A 352 -12.99 -7.18 -43.11
C VAL A 352 -13.46 -5.73 -43.09
N ALA A 353 -14.78 -5.50 -43.06
CA ALA A 353 -15.33 -4.15 -43.03
C ALA A 353 -14.82 -3.37 -41.80
N VAL A 354 -14.88 -3.99 -40.61
CA VAL A 354 -14.39 -3.41 -39.35
C VAL A 354 -12.88 -3.14 -39.39
N ALA A 355 -12.09 -4.04 -40.02
CA ALA A 355 -10.66 -3.84 -40.17
C ALA A 355 -10.33 -2.66 -41.11
N VAL A 356 -11.03 -2.56 -42.23
CA VAL A 356 -10.88 -1.46 -43.21
C VAL A 356 -11.27 -0.12 -42.59
N ASP A 357 -12.37 -0.06 -41.83
CA ASP A 357 -12.80 1.13 -41.10
C ASP A 357 -11.72 1.61 -40.11
N LEU A 358 -11.18 0.69 -39.32
CA LEU A 358 -10.09 1.02 -38.39
C LEU A 358 -8.84 1.53 -39.14
N GLU A 359 -8.46 0.87 -40.23
CA GLU A 359 -7.32 1.27 -41.06
C GLU A 359 -7.50 2.72 -41.59
N CYS A 360 -8.69 3.05 -42.08
CA CYS A 360 -9.02 4.38 -42.57
C CYS A 360 -8.98 5.42 -41.44
N SER A 361 -9.53 5.10 -40.26
CA SER A 361 -9.52 6.00 -39.10
C SER A 361 -8.10 6.40 -38.63
N LEU A 362 -7.09 5.60 -38.96
CA LEU A 362 -5.68 5.82 -38.57
C LEU A 362 -4.86 6.56 -39.65
N GLN A 363 -5.31 6.59 -40.91
CA GLN A 363 -4.64 7.24 -42.04
C GLN A 363 -5.07 8.71 -42.16
N GLU A 364 -4.48 9.60 -41.37
CA GLU A 364 -4.79 11.05 -41.40
C GLU A 364 -4.16 11.82 -42.59
N SER A 365 -3.99 11.25 -43.78
CA SER A 365 -3.33 11.96 -44.91
C SER A 365 -4.13 12.03 -46.22
N GLN A 366 -4.53 13.28 -46.51
CA GLN A 366 -4.69 13.95 -47.81
C GLN A 366 -5.79 13.47 -48.77
N GLU A 367 -6.79 14.35 -48.91
CA GLU A 367 -7.93 14.29 -49.83
C GLU A 367 -8.78 13.03 -49.65
N ASP A 368 -10.02 13.22 -49.18
CA ASP A 368 -11.02 12.18 -49.02
C ASP A 368 -11.15 11.34 -50.31
N ASP A 369 -10.40 10.25 -50.38
CA ASP A 369 -10.77 9.13 -51.21
C ASP A 369 -12.07 8.58 -50.59
N LEU A 370 -13.19 9.21 -50.96
CA LEU A 370 -14.59 8.81 -50.75
C LEU A 370 -14.88 7.37 -51.22
N SER A 371 -13.85 6.60 -51.60
CA SER A 371 -13.84 5.23 -52.08
C SER A 371 -13.66 4.21 -50.96
N SER A 372 -13.00 4.55 -49.85
CA SER A 372 -12.62 3.60 -48.79
C SER A 372 -13.77 3.26 -47.82
N TRP A 373 -14.54 4.25 -47.34
CA TRP A 373 -15.77 4.04 -46.55
C TRP A 373 -16.83 3.24 -47.33
N LYS A 374 -16.90 3.49 -48.65
CA LYS A 374 -17.73 2.70 -49.57
C LYS A 374 -17.30 1.24 -49.64
N LEU A 375 -16.03 0.91 -49.39
CA LEU A 375 -15.57 -0.47 -49.38
C LEU A 375 -16.09 -1.21 -48.15
N ALA A 376 -15.99 -0.60 -46.97
CA ALA A 376 -16.53 -1.17 -45.74
C ALA A 376 -18.05 -1.39 -45.83
N GLU A 377 -18.79 -0.40 -46.33
CA GLU A 377 -20.23 -0.53 -46.60
C GLU A 377 -20.54 -1.65 -47.60
N LYS A 378 -19.78 -1.76 -48.70
CA LYS A 378 -19.94 -2.85 -49.69
C LYS A 378 -19.66 -4.22 -49.09
N MET A 379 -18.66 -4.36 -48.23
CA MET A 379 -18.36 -5.63 -47.56
C MET A 379 -19.52 -6.03 -46.64
N LEU A 380 -20.09 -5.08 -45.89
CA LEU A 380 -21.28 -5.33 -45.06
C LEU A 380 -22.51 -5.69 -45.89
N LEU A 381 -22.75 -5.01 -47.01
CA LEU A 381 -23.79 -5.42 -47.95
C LEU A 381 -23.54 -6.84 -48.48
N GLY A 382 -22.29 -7.22 -48.73
CA GLY A 382 -21.90 -8.60 -49.05
C GLY A 382 -22.29 -9.60 -47.96
N SER A 383 -22.08 -9.27 -46.68
CA SER A 383 -22.51 -10.11 -45.55
C SER A 383 -24.04 -10.27 -45.51
N LEU A 384 -24.79 -9.18 -45.74
CA LEU A 384 -26.26 -9.18 -45.79
C LEU A 384 -26.83 -9.89 -47.02
N LEU A 385 -26.10 -9.91 -48.14
CA LEU A 385 -26.49 -10.69 -49.31
C LEU A 385 -26.40 -12.19 -49.05
N LEU A 386 -25.45 -12.64 -48.22
CA LEU A 386 -25.32 -14.03 -47.81
C LEU A 386 -26.32 -14.39 -46.69
N GLU A 387 -26.48 -13.53 -45.70
CA GLU A 387 -27.35 -13.72 -44.53
C GLU A 387 -28.15 -12.45 -44.21
N GLY A 388 -29.23 -12.21 -44.96
CA GLY A 388 -30.04 -10.99 -44.80
C GLY A 388 -30.86 -10.90 -43.51
N ASP A 389 -31.05 -12.03 -42.83
CA ASP A 389 -31.82 -12.15 -41.60
C ASP A 389 -30.96 -11.96 -40.34
N ASN A 390 -29.64 -11.76 -40.49
CA ASN A 390 -28.73 -11.57 -39.37
C ASN A 390 -28.75 -10.11 -38.88
N HIS A 391 -29.26 -9.91 -37.66
CA HIS A 391 -29.41 -8.59 -37.06
C HIS A 391 -28.08 -7.90 -36.73
N GLU A 392 -26.99 -8.65 -36.47
CA GLU A 392 -25.67 -8.10 -36.19
C GLU A 392 -25.06 -7.38 -37.41
N PHE A 393 -25.34 -7.88 -38.61
CA PHE A 393 -24.85 -7.26 -39.85
C PHE A 393 -25.60 -5.96 -40.17
N TRP A 394 -26.91 -5.92 -39.92
CA TRP A 394 -27.68 -4.67 -40.00
C TRP A 394 -27.18 -3.63 -38.99
N MET A 395 -26.83 -4.08 -37.78
CA MET A 395 -26.22 -3.22 -36.77
C MET A 395 -24.88 -2.66 -37.20
N ALA A 396 -23.99 -3.51 -37.71
CA ALA A 396 -22.68 -3.09 -38.21
C ALA A 396 -22.83 -2.09 -39.38
N LEU A 397 -23.77 -2.34 -40.31
CA LEU A 397 -24.10 -1.41 -41.39
C LEU A 397 -24.52 -0.04 -40.87
N GLY A 398 -25.39 0.01 -39.86
CA GLY A 398 -25.84 1.29 -39.29
C GLY A 398 -24.75 2.05 -38.53
N CYS A 399 -23.76 1.36 -38.00
CA CYS A 399 -22.61 1.98 -37.33
C CYS A 399 -21.60 2.57 -38.33
N MET A 400 -21.42 1.93 -39.50
CA MET A 400 -20.34 2.22 -40.43
C MET A 400 -20.77 3.01 -41.68
N SER A 401 -22.08 3.10 -41.97
CA SER A 401 -22.57 3.88 -43.10
C SER A 401 -22.57 5.38 -42.82
N ASP A 402 -22.10 6.19 -43.76
CA ASP A 402 -22.14 7.67 -43.66
C ASP A 402 -23.56 8.23 -43.89
N HIS A 403 -24.41 7.48 -44.60
CA HIS A 403 -25.75 7.91 -44.97
C HIS A 403 -26.72 7.81 -43.78
N ARG A 404 -27.12 8.95 -43.21
CA ARG A 404 -28.02 9.03 -42.04
C ARG A 404 -29.30 8.20 -42.16
N ALA A 405 -30.00 8.31 -43.29
CA ALA A 405 -31.23 7.55 -43.53
C ALA A 405 -30.98 6.03 -43.56
N LEU A 406 -29.83 5.61 -44.10
CA LEU A 406 -29.42 4.21 -44.12
C LEU A 406 -29.06 3.75 -42.70
N ARG A 407 -28.34 4.56 -41.90
CA ARG A 407 -28.06 4.28 -40.48
C ARG A 407 -29.34 4.00 -39.71
N GLN A 408 -30.29 4.92 -39.81
CA GLN A 408 -31.58 4.82 -39.14
C GLN A 408 -32.34 3.57 -39.61
N HIS A 409 -32.41 3.36 -40.92
CA HIS A 409 -33.07 2.19 -41.51
C HIS A 409 -32.44 0.89 -41.00
N ALA A 410 -31.11 0.79 -41.00
CA ALA A 410 -30.38 -0.39 -40.60
C ALA A 410 -30.62 -0.73 -39.11
N PHE A 411 -30.58 0.27 -38.22
CA PHE A 411 -30.91 0.06 -36.80
C PHE A 411 -32.38 -0.38 -36.60
N ILE A 412 -33.33 0.24 -37.32
CA ILE A 412 -34.74 -0.13 -37.24
C ILE A 412 -34.96 -1.55 -37.81
N ARG A 413 -34.28 -1.93 -38.89
CA ARG A 413 -34.34 -3.29 -39.44
C ARG A 413 -33.75 -4.31 -38.47
N GLY A 414 -32.62 -4.00 -37.84
CA GLY A 414 -32.05 -4.82 -36.75
C GLY A 414 -33.06 -5.03 -35.62
N LEU A 415 -33.76 -3.97 -35.20
CA LEU A 415 -34.83 -4.05 -34.19
C LEU A 415 -36.08 -4.80 -34.64
N HIS A 416 -36.42 -4.77 -35.93
CA HIS A 416 -37.52 -5.58 -36.47
C HIS A 416 -37.19 -7.07 -36.46
N LEU A 417 -35.91 -7.45 -36.65
CA LEU A 417 -35.45 -8.82 -36.57
C LEU A 417 -35.36 -9.28 -35.10
N ASP A 418 -34.82 -8.42 -34.23
CA ASP A 418 -34.75 -8.66 -32.79
C ASP A 418 -35.01 -7.38 -31.98
N VAL A 419 -36.18 -7.33 -31.34
CA VAL A 419 -36.60 -6.20 -30.50
C VAL A 419 -35.75 -6.08 -29.23
N SER A 420 -35.13 -7.18 -28.80
CA SER A 420 -34.27 -7.25 -27.62
C SER A 420 -32.82 -6.84 -27.88
N LEU A 421 -32.51 -6.35 -29.09
CA LEU A 421 -31.18 -5.88 -29.45
C LEU A 421 -30.86 -4.52 -28.79
N ALA A 422 -30.32 -4.58 -27.57
CA ALA A 422 -30.00 -3.40 -26.76
C ALA A 422 -28.96 -2.48 -27.42
N SER A 423 -28.02 -3.04 -28.19
CA SER A 423 -27.03 -2.26 -28.96
C SER A 423 -27.70 -1.39 -30.02
N ALA A 424 -28.73 -1.90 -30.71
CA ALA A 424 -29.52 -1.12 -31.67
C ALA A 424 -30.19 0.09 -31.04
N TRP A 425 -30.85 -0.11 -29.90
CA TRP A 425 -31.43 0.99 -29.12
C TRP A 425 -30.37 2.00 -28.68
N ALA A 426 -29.18 1.55 -28.26
CA ALA A 426 -28.10 2.44 -27.85
C ALA A 426 -27.58 3.31 -29.01
N TYR A 427 -27.31 2.71 -30.17
CA TYR A 427 -26.83 3.46 -31.34
C TYR A 427 -27.92 4.33 -31.99
N LEU A 428 -29.18 3.91 -31.96
CA LEU A 428 -30.31 4.74 -32.35
C LEU A 428 -30.45 5.96 -31.41
N GLY A 429 -30.24 5.77 -30.10
CA GLY A 429 -30.20 6.86 -29.14
C GLY A 429 -29.07 7.85 -29.41
N LYS A 430 -27.88 7.35 -29.79
CA LYS A 430 -26.75 8.18 -30.24
C LYS A 430 -27.11 8.98 -31.49
N LEU A 431 -27.72 8.35 -32.49
CA LEU A 431 -28.16 8.99 -33.74
C LEU A 431 -29.17 10.12 -33.47
N TYR A 432 -30.23 9.85 -32.70
CA TYR A 432 -31.23 10.89 -32.39
C TYR A 432 -30.64 12.06 -31.62
N LYS A 433 -29.65 11.81 -30.76
CA LYS A 433 -28.93 12.89 -30.09
C LYS A 433 -28.11 13.75 -31.06
N GLU A 434 -27.43 13.14 -32.04
CA GLU A 434 -26.72 13.84 -33.11
C GLU A 434 -27.68 14.73 -33.94
N GLU A 435 -28.95 14.33 -34.05
CA GLU A 435 -30.01 15.09 -34.75
C GLU A 435 -30.68 16.17 -33.90
N GLY A 436 -30.35 16.27 -32.61
CA GLY A 436 -30.98 17.22 -31.67
C GLY A 436 -32.29 16.72 -31.05
N GLU A 437 -32.73 15.51 -31.37
CA GLU A 437 -33.94 14.85 -30.85
C GLU A 437 -33.68 14.21 -29.47
N SER A 438 -33.36 15.06 -28.48
CA SER A 438 -32.95 14.64 -27.13
C SER A 438 -33.97 13.73 -26.41
N GLN A 439 -35.27 13.92 -26.63
CA GLN A 439 -36.32 13.11 -25.98
C GLN A 439 -36.35 11.67 -26.52
N LEU A 440 -36.29 11.50 -27.84
CA LEU A 440 -36.23 10.18 -28.48
C LEU A 440 -34.92 9.47 -28.15
N GLY A 441 -33.81 10.22 -28.15
CA GLY A 441 -32.51 9.71 -27.73
C GLY A 441 -32.53 9.13 -26.31
N ARG A 442 -33.14 9.85 -25.36
CA ARG A 442 -33.30 9.39 -23.98
C ARG A 442 -34.15 8.13 -23.87
N GLN A 443 -35.30 8.10 -24.54
CA GLN A 443 -36.17 6.92 -24.54
C GLN A 443 -35.43 5.69 -25.08
N ALA A 444 -34.66 5.85 -26.15
CA ALA A 444 -33.85 4.79 -26.72
C ALA A 444 -32.75 4.31 -25.74
N PHE A 445 -32.05 5.22 -25.05
CA PHE A 445 -31.08 4.84 -24.03
C PHE A 445 -31.71 4.14 -22.81
N ASP A 446 -32.88 4.60 -22.34
CA ASP A 446 -33.59 3.95 -21.23
C ASP A 446 -34.06 2.54 -21.62
N ARG A 447 -34.52 2.34 -22.87
CA ARG A 447 -34.83 1.01 -23.40
C ARG A 447 -33.60 0.13 -23.45
N ALA A 448 -32.49 0.62 -23.99
CA ALA A 448 -31.23 -0.12 -24.05
C ALA A 448 -30.77 -0.57 -22.64
N ARG A 449 -30.79 0.33 -21.66
CA ARG A 449 -30.42 0.04 -20.25
C ARG A 449 -31.36 -0.96 -19.58
N SER A 450 -32.64 -0.91 -19.91
CA SER A 450 -33.65 -1.83 -19.35
C SER A 450 -33.47 -3.26 -19.87
N ILE A 451 -33.00 -3.41 -21.11
CA ILE A 451 -32.76 -4.70 -21.75
C ILE A 451 -31.40 -5.24 -21.33
N ASP A 452 -30.34 -4.44 -21.48
CA ASP A 452 -28.97 -4.81 -21.13
C ASP A 452 -28.24 -3.67 -20.40
N PRO A 453 -28.20 -3.71 -19.05
CA PRO A 453 -27.46 -2.75 -18.25
C PRO A 453 -25.93 -2.82 -18.43
N SER A 454 -25.40 -3.88 -19.07
CA SER A 454 -23.96 -4.09 -19.28
C SER A 454 -23.40 -3.35 -20.49
N LEU A 455 -24.22 -2.64 -21.26
CA LEU A 455 -23.73 -1.77 -22.34
C LEU A 455 -23.28 -0.41 -21.82
N ALA A 456 -22.05 0.01 -22.13
CA ALA A 456 -21.51 1.29 -21.67
C ALA A 456 -22.14 2.51 -22.36
N LEU A 457 -22.41 2.41 -23.67
CA LEU A 457 -22.86 3.54 -24.49
C LEU A 457 -24.14 4.23 -23.96
N PRO A 458 -25.21 3.51 -23.55
CA PRO A 458 -26.39 4.13 -22.97
C PRO A 458 -26.10 4.94 -21.69
N TRP A 459 -25.24 4.44 -20.81
CA TRP A 459 -24.86 5.16 -19.58
C TRP A 459 -24.06 6.44 -19.89
N ALA A 460 -23.17 6.38 -20.87
CA ALA A 460 -22.45 7.56 -21.36
C ALA A 460 -23.39 8.57 -22.04
N GLY A 461 -24.30 8.10 -22.90
CA GLY A 461 -25.30 8.90 -23.58
C GLY A 461 -26.19 9.67 -22.62
N MET A 462 -26.67 9.00 -21.57
CA MET A 462 -27.46 9.59 -20.48
C MET A 462 -26.68 10.63 -19.68
N SER A 463 -25.42 10.35 -19.32
CA SER A 463 -24.58 11.33 -18.60
C SER A 463 -24.45 12.65 -19.38
N ALA A 464 -24.30 12.55 -20.70
CA ALA A 464 -24.17 13.71 -21.57
C ALA A 464 -25.52 14.39 -21.90
N ASP A 465 -26.68 13.76 -21.71
CA ASP A 465 -28.00 14.44 -21.74
C ASP A 465 -28.19 15.32 -20.50
N MET A 466 -27.92 14.76 -19.32
CA MET A 466 -28.08 15.45 -18.04
C MET A 466 -27.19 16.70 -17.93
N LEU A 467 -25.97 16.64 -18.47
CA LEU A 467 -25.02 17.76 -18.55
C LEU A 467 -25.58 19.00 -19.27
N THR A 468 -26.43 18.80 -20.28
CA THR A 468 -27.04 19.91 -21.05
C THR A 468 -28.17 20.61 -20.29
N ARG A 469 -28.79 19.93 -19.32
CA ARG A 469 -29.92 20.46 -18.53
C ARG A 469 -29.44 21.12 -17.25
N GLU A 470 -28.54 20.44 -16.52
CA GLU A 470 -28.02 20.90 -15.23
C GLU A 470 -26.51 20.57 -15.12
N PRO A 471 -25.63 21.59 -15.11
CA PRO A 471 -24.17 21.39 -15.19
C PRO A 471 -23.53 20.82 -13.91
N ALA A 472 -24.31 20.48 -12.87
CA ALA A 472 -23.79 20.08 -11.55
C ALA A 472 -24.55 18.89 -10.93
N SER A 473 -25.16 18.01 -11.74
CA SER A 473 -25.81 16.80 -11.19
C SER A 473 -24.79 15.69 -10.90
N ASP A 474 -24.73 15.26 -9.64
CA ASP A 474 -23.95 14.06 -9.25
C ASP A 474 -24.41 12.81 -10.03
N GLU A 475 -25.67 12.78 -10.47
CA GLU A 475 -26.22 11.72 -11.32
C GLU A 475 -25.49 11.58 -12.67
N ALA A 476 -25.08 12.69 -13.29
CA ALA A 476 -24.34 12.65 -14.55
C ALA A 476 -22.95 12.03 -14.34
N TYR A 477 -22.29 12.39 -13.24
CA TYR A 477 -21.00 11.82 -12.84
C TYR A 477 -21.13 10.31 -12.60
N ASP A 478 -22.12 9.89 -11.82
CA ASP A 478 -22.35 8.46 -11.52
C ASP A 478 -22.67 7.66 -12.78
N SER A 479 -23.52 8.18 -13.67
CA SER A 479 -23.83 7.51 -14.94
C SER A 479 -22.59 7.35 -15.82
N CYS A 480 -21.72 8.37 -15.89
CA CYS A 480 -20.47 8.30 -16.64
C CYS A 480 -19.47 7.32 -15.99
N LEU A 481 -19.39 7.31 -14.66
CA LEU A 481 -18.55 6.38 -13.90
C LEU A 481 -18.95 4.93 -14.18
N ARG A 482 -20.26 4.63 -14.24
CA ARG A 482 -20.77 3.31 -14.63
C ARG A 482 -20.36 2.94 -16.05
N ALA A 483 -20.42 3.87 -17.00
CA ALA A 483 -19.97 3.62 -18.37
C ALA A 483 -18.48 3.25 -18.43
N VAL A 484 -17.63 3.97 -17.70
CA VAL A 484 -16.18 3.72 -17.63
C VAL A 484 -15.86 2.37 -16.96
N GLN A 485 -16.59 2.00 -15.90
CA GLN A 485 -16.43 0.70 -15.22
C GLN A 485 -16.78 -0.49 -16.12
N ILE A 486 -17.75 -0.31 -17.02
CA ILE A 486 -18.16 -1.33 -17.98
C ILE A 486 -17.13 -1.44 -19.10
N MET A 487 -16.75 -0.31 -19.70
CA MET A 487 -15.83 -0.25 -20.82
C MET A 487 -14.89 0.96 -20.68
N PRO A 488 -13.57 0.76 -20.48
CA PRO A 488 -12.60 1.83 -20.28
C PRO A 488 -12.21 2.50 -21.61
N LEU A 489 -13.19 3.03 -22.35
CA LEU A 489 -12.96 3.80 -23.56
C LEU A 489 -12.39 5.18 -23.19
N ALA A 490 -11.38 5.64 -23.93
CA ALA A 490 -10.73 6.93 -23.67
C ALA A 490 -11.74 8.10 -23.65
N GLU A 491 -12.73 8.12 -24.55
CA GLU A 491 -13.75 9.17 -24.59
C GLU A 491 -14.60 9.22 -23.31
N PHE A 492 -15.01 8.05 -22.78
CA PHE A 492 -15.78 7.97 -21.54
C PHE A 492 -14.93 8.40 -20.34
N GLN A 493 -13.66 8.01 -20.31
CA GLN A 493 -12.72 8.37 -19.24
C GLN A 493 -12.42 9.88 -19.22
N LEU A 494 -12.24 10.49 -20.40
CA LEU A 494 -12.08 11.94 -20.53
C LEU A 494 -13.39 12.66 -20.15
N GLY A 495 -14.54 12.12 -20.52
CA GLY A 495 -15.86 12.63 -20.10
C GLY A 495 -16.04 12.61 -18.58
N LEU A 496 -15.66 11.50 -17.92
CA LEU A 496 -15.69 11.36 -16.47
C LEU A 496 -14.80 12.40 -15.78
N ALA A 497 -13.59 12.62 -16.29
CA ALA A 497 -12.67 13.62 -15.76
C ALA A 497 -13.21 15.05 -15.91
N LYS A 498 -13.84 15.38 -17.04
CA LYS A 498 -14.53 16.67 -17.24
C LYS A 498 -15.70 16.85 -16.27
N LEU A 499 -16.50 15.81 -16.06
CA LEU A 499 -17.60 15.82 -15.09
C LEU A 499 -17.09 15.92 -13.64
N ALA A 500 -15.97 15.29 -13.31
CA ALA A 500 -15.33 15.39 -12.00
C ALA A 500 -14.86 16.82 -11.69
N LEU A 501 -14.43 17.57 -12.72
CA LEU A 501 -14.07 18.98 -12.59
C LEU A 501 -15.29 19.85 -12.23
N LEU A 502 -16.47 19.55 -12.81
CA LEU A 502 -17.71 20.27 -12.56
C LEU A 502 -18.35 19.92 -11.21
N SER A 503 -18.31 18.63 -10.82
CA SER A 503 -18.85 18.10 -9.56
C SER A 503 -17.89 18.22 -8.36
N ASN A 504 -16.69 18.77 -8.57
CA ASN A 504 -15.64 18.92 -7.55
C ASN A 504 -15.12 17.58 -6.95
N ASN A 505 -15.24 16.48 -7.71
CA ASN A 505 -14.80 15.12 -7.35
C ASN A 505 -13.44 14.74 -7.96
N LEU A 506 -12.65 15.73 -8.36
CA LEU A 506 -11.39 15.56 -9.10
C LEU A 506 -10.28 14.82 -8.32
N LEU A 507 -10.39 14.79 -6.99
CA LEU A 507 -9.46 14.08 -6.09
C LEU A 507 -9.71 12.57 -6.03
N SER A 508 -10.79 12.08 -6.61
CA SER A 508 -11.17 10.67 -6.56
C SER A 508 -10.09 9.77 -7.19
N PRO A 509 -9.81 8.59 -6.60
CA PRO A 509 -8.85 7.65 -7.16
C PRO A 509 -9.32 7.07 -8.49
N GLU A 510 -10.64 6.93 -8.69
CA GLU A 510 -11.25 6.41 -9.93
C GLU A 510 -10.94 7.34 -11.12
N VAL A 511 -11.12 8.66 -10.94
CA VAL A 511 -10.82 9.64 -12.00
C VAL A 511 -9.35 9.64 -12.37
N PHE A 512 -8.46 9.54 -11.37
CA PHE A 512 -7.02 9.44 -11.64
C PHE A 512 -6.64 8.17 -12.41
N GLY A 513 -7.23 7.02 -12.04
CA GLY A 513 -7.04 5.77 -12.78
C GLY A 513 -7.53 5.89 -14.23
N ALA A 514 -8.74 6.42 -14.41
CA ALA A 514 -9.37 6.62 -15.71
C ALA A 514 -8.54 7.53 -16.63
N ILE A 515 -8.04 8.67 -16.14
CA ILE A 515 -7.24 9.59 -16.98
C ILE A 515 -5.91 8.96 -17.39
N ARG A 516 -5.24 8.23 -16.51
CA ARG A 516 -3.98 7.54 -16.87
C ARG A 516 -4.21 6.46 -17.93
N GLN A 517 -5.34 5.75 -17.87
CA GLN A 517 -5.72 4.80 -18.93
C GLN A 517 -6.07 5.53 -20.24
N ALA A 518 -6.78 6.65 -20.16
CA ALA A 518 -7.13 7.44 -21.34
C ALA A 518 -5.87 7.95 -22.06
N LEU A 519 -4.85 8.38 -21.32
CA LEU A 519 -3.57 8.82 -21.87
C LEU A 519 -2.85 7.74 -22.67
N GLN A 520 -2.92 6.48 -22.23
CA GLN A 520 -2.33 5.36 -22.96
C GLN A 520 -3.05 5.13 -24.30
N CYS A 521 -4.37 5.27 -24.33
CA CYS A 521 -5.16 4.98 -25.53
C CYS A 521 -5.29 6.18 -26.46
N ALA A 522 -5.14 7.40 -25.93
CA ALA A 522 -5.48 8.66 -26.59
C ALA A 522 -4.42 9.77 -26.38
N PRO A 523 -3.10 9.50 -26.56
CA PRO A 523 -2.03 10.45 -26.20
C PRO A 523 -1.96 11.70 -27.09
N TRP A 524 -2.61 11.70 -28.26
CA TRP A 524 -2.57 12.82 -29.20
C TRP A 524 -3.57 13.93 -28.88
N TYR A 525 -4.56 13.68 -28.01
CA TYR A 525 -5.52 14.71 -27.60
C TYR A 525 -4.92 15.62 -26.53
N PRO A 526 -4.85 16.95 -26.75
CA PRO A 526 -4.37 17.89 -25.73
C PRO A 526 -5.18 17.84 -24.43
N GLU A 527 -6.49 17.59 -24.52
CA GLU A 527 -7.39 17.52 -23.36
C GLU A 527 -7.01 16.41 -22.38
N SER A 528 -6.47 15.29 -22.86
CA SER A 528 -6.08 14.15 -22.02
C SER A 528 -4.97 14.55 -21.04
N HIS A 529 -3.93 15.20 -21.56
CA HIS A 529 -2.80 15.70 -20.79
C HIS A 529 -3.18 16.89 -19.90
N ASN A 530 -4.06 17.77 -20.38
CA ASN A 530 -4.55 18.91 -19.59
C ASN A 530 -5.35 18.45 -18.37
N LEU A 531 -6.28 17.51 -18.53
CA LEU A 531 -7.06 16.95 -17.41
C LEU A 531 -6.17 16.19 -16.43
N ASN A 532 -5.15 15.47 -16.92
CA ASN A 532 -4.15 14.84 -16.05
C ASN A 532 -3.36 15.86 -15.23
N GLY A 533 -2.95 16.95 -15.85
CA GLY A 533 -2.33 18.09 -15.17
C GLY A 533 -3.21 18.65 -14.05
N LEU A 534 -4.50 18.85 -14.31
CA LEU A 534 -5.46 19.33 -13.31
C LEU A 534 -5.62 18.34 -12.14
N VAL A 535 -5.61 17.03 -12.40
CA VAL A 535 -5.67 16.02 -11.32
C VAL A 535 -4.41 16.02 -10.46
N TYR A 536 -3.23 16.15 -11.07
CA TYR A 536 -1.99 16.32 -10.33
C TYR A 536 -1.96 17.63 -9.53
N GLU A 537 -2.47 18.74 -10.07
CA GLU A 537 -2.64 19.99 -9.32
C GLU A 537 -3.57 19.82 -8.11
N GLY A 538 -4.71 19.13 -8.28
CA GLY A 538 -5.62 18.80 -7.19
C GLY A 538 -4.92 18.03 -6.07
N ARG A 539 -4.04 17.09 -6.43
CA ARG A 539 -3.25 16.27 -5.50
C ARG A 539 -1.99 16.97 -4.95
N GLN A 540 -1.77 18.24 -5.31
CA GLN A 540 -0.61 19.05 -4.92
C GLN A 540 0.74 18.53 -5.46
N ASP A 541 0.74 17.68 -6.50
CA ASP A 541 1.95 17.27 -7.21
C ASP A 541 2.19 18.17 -8.41
N PHE A 542 2.75 19.35 -8.14
CA PHE A 542 2.95 20.37 -9.17
C PHE A 542 4.04 20.00 -10.18
N GLN A 543 5.00 19.13 -9.85
CA GLN A 543 6.04 18.72 -10.80
C GLN A 543 5.46 17.83 -11.90
N SER A 544 4.66 16.84 -11.53
CA SER A 544 3.94 15.97 -12.49
C SER A 544 2.88 16.74 -13.27
N ALA A 545 2.22 17.72 -12.64
CA ALA A 545 1.30 18.63 -13.33
C ALA A 545 2.00 19.42 -14.44
N VAL A 546 3.17 20.01 -14.15
CA VAL A 546 3.98 20.73 -15.15
C VAL A 546 4.36 19.83 -16.32
N ALA A 547 4.81 18.60 -16.05
CA ALA A 547 5.14 17.65 -17.11
C ALA A 547 3.92 17.37 -18.01
N SER A 548 2.77 17.09 -17.40
CA SER A 548 1.52 16.83 -18.12
C SER A 548 1.09 18.03 -18.98
N TYR A 549 1.13 19.25 -18.44
CA TYR A 549 0.78 20.44 -19.22
C TYR A 549 1.78 20.74 -20.36
N LYS A 550 3.07 20.44 -20.18
CA LYS A 550 4.06 20.53 -21.27
C LYS A 550 3.72 19.55 -22.40
N LEU A 551 3.35 18.31 -22.08
CA LEU A 551 2.91 17.31 -23.06
C LEU A 551 1.62 17.76 -23.78
N ALA A 552 0.65 18.31 -23.05
CA ALA A 552 -0.56 18.88 -23.65
C ALA A 552 -0.25 19.97 -24.70
N ARG A 553 0.79 20.78 -24.44
CA ARG A 553 1.22 21.85 -25.34
C ARG A 553 1.89 21.30 -26.59
N TYR A 554 2.70 20.26 -26.45
CA TYR A 554 3.26 19.55 -27.61
C TYR A 554 2.16 18.91 -28.44
N ALA A 555 1.17 18.28 -27.81
CA ALA A 555 0.01 17.69 -28.49
C ALA A 555 -0.78 18.72 -29.32
N LEU A 556 -1.00 19.93 -28.77
CA LEU A 556 -1.73 21.01 -29.43
C LEU A 556 -1.01 21.52 -30.69
N LYS A 557 0.32 21.53 -30.70
CA LYS A 557 1.10 21.92 -31.89
C LYS A 557 1.13 20.82 -32.96
N THR A 558 1.12 19.55 -32.54
CA THR A 558 1.08 18.41 -33.46
C THR A 558 -0.32 18.14 -34.03
N SER A 559 -1.38 18.61 -33.38
CA SER A 559 -2.74 18.38 -33.84
C SER A 559 -3.05 19.20 -35.08
N THR A 560 -3.63 18.56 -36.10
CA THR A 560 -4.13 19.16 -37.35
C THR A 560 -5.43 19.94 -37.16
N PHE A 561 -6.09 19.79 -36.01
CA PHE A 561 -7.35 20.47 -35.69
C PHE A 561 -7.12 21.96 -35.38
N HIS A 562 -7.89 22.83 -36.03
CA HIS A 562 -8.01 24.24 -35.64
C HIS A 562 -8.73 24.36 -34.29
N LEU A 563 -7.99 24.15 -33.20
CA LEU A 563 -8.48 24.41 -31.85
C LEU A 563 -8.63 25.93 -31.65
N PRO A 564 -9.73 26.40 -31.03
CA PRO A 564 -9.89 27.82 -30.73
C PRO A 564 -8.77 28.32 -29.82
N HIS A 565 -8.32 29.56 -30.04
CA HIS A 565 -7.24 30.19 -29.28
C HIS A 565 -7.48 30.19 -27.75
N SER A 566 -8.74 30.06 -27.30
CA SER A 566 -9.10 29.92 -25.89
C SER A 566 -8.52 28.67 -25.21
N HIS A 567 -8.41 27.53 -25.91
CA HIS A 567 -7.82 26.33 -25.31
C HIS A 567 -6.32 26.48 -25.10
N PHE A 568 -5.64 27.19 -26.00
CA PHE A 568 -4.22 27.50 -25.85
C PHE A 568 -3.97 28.45 -24.67
N SER A 569 -4.82 29.47 -24.48
CA SER A 569 -4.72 30.38 -23.32
C SER A 569 -4.95 29.63 -22.01
N ASP A 570 -6.01 28.82 -21.92
CA ASP A 570 -6.34 28.07 -20.69
C ASP A 570 -5.21 27.12 -20.29
N LEU A 571 -4.64 26.40 -21.27
CA LEU A 571 -3.54 25.48 -21.02
C LEU A 571 -2.27 26.21 -20.56
N SER A 572 -1.94 27.32 -21.20
CA SER A 572 -0.75 28.12 -20.88
C SER A 572 -0.86 28.75 -19.48
N VAL A 573 -2.07 29.19 -19.10
CA VAL A 573 -2.36 29.69 -17.75
C VAL A 573 -2.25 28.57 -16.70
N ASN A 574 -2.77 27.37 -16.99
CA ASN A 574 -2.63 26.20 -16.12
C ASN A 574 -1.15 25.81 -15.95
N LEU A 575 -0.37 25.78 -17.04
CA LEU A 575 1.06 25.51 -17.00
C LEU A 575 1.81 26.55 -16.15
N ALA A 576 1.55 27.84 -16.37
CA ALA A 576 2.17 28.92 -15.59
C ALA A 576 1.81 28.83 -14.10
N ARG A 577 0.56 28.47 -13.78
CA ARG A 577 0.11 28.25 -12.40
C ARG A 577 0.87 27.11 -11.73
N ALA A 578 0.98 25.96 -12.40
CA ALA A 578 1.73 24.81 -11.92
C ALA A 578 3.22 25.12 -11.74
N LEU A 579 3.85 25.79 -12.72
CA LEU A 579 5.26 26.23 -12.65
C LEU A 579 5.51 27.16 -11.47
N CYS A 580 4.62 28.14 -11.25
CA CYS A 580 4.70 29.08 -10.13
C CYS A 580 4.57 28.38 -8.76
N LYS A 581 3.78 27.31 -8.68
CA LYS A 581 3.64 26.48 -7.46
C LYS A 581 4.80 25.51 -7.27
N ALA A 582 5.36 24.96 -8.35
CA ALA A 582 6.55 24.10 -8.33
C ALA A 582 7.85 24.85 -7.99
N GLY A 583 7.86 26.19 -8.05
CA GLY A 583 9.02 27.03 -7.76
C GLY A 583 9.78 27.54 -8.99
N ASN A 584 9.38 27.13 -10.20
CA ASN A 584 9.98 27.55 -11.47
C ASN A 584 9.37 28.85 -11.99
N VAL A 585 9.48 29.91 -11.18
CA VAL A 585 8.80 31.20 -11.40
C VAL A 585 9.24 31.90 -12.69
N GLN A 586 10.50 31.74 -13.09
CA GLN A 586 11.04 32.36 -14.32
C GLN A 586 10.39 31.78 -15.59
N GLU A 587 10.18 30.46 -15.65
CA GLU A 587 9.48 29.82 -16.78
C GLU A 587 8.02 30.26 -16.83
N ALA A 588 7.35 30.34 -15.67
CA ALA A 588 5.96 30.80 -15.59
C ALA A 588 5.76 32.21 -16.16
N ILE A 589 6.67 33.13 -15.88
CA ILE A 589 6.61 34.51 -16.39
C ILE A 589 6.78 34.54 -17.92
N ARG A 590 7.72 33.75 -18.47
CA ARG A 590 7.92 33.68 -19.93
C ARG A 590 6.66 33.21 -20.67
N GLU A 591 5.96 32.22 -20.12
CA GLU A 591 4.69 31.75 -20.71
C GLU A 591 3.59 32.82 -20.68
N LEU A 592 3.52 33.59 -19.59
CA LEU A 592 2.51 34.64 -19.44
C LEU A 592 2.85 35.89 -20.26
N ASP A 593 4.13 36.21 -20.43
CA ASP A 593 4.59 37.28 -21.32
C ASP A 593 4.24 36.94 -22.79
N ASP A 594 4.41 35.69 -23.25
CA ASP A 594 3.98 35.23 -24.58
C ASP A 594 2.46 35.38 -24.78
N LEU A 595 1.64 35.06 -23.77
CA LEU A 595 0.20 35.31 -23.82
C LEU A 595 -0.16 36.79 -23.86
N LYS A 596 0.58 37.63 -23.11
CA LYS A 596 0.38 39.07 -23.04
C LYS A 596 0.72 39.74 -24.37
N GLU A 597 1.82 39.36 -25.01
CA GLU A 597 2.22 39.85 -26.33
C GLU A 597 1.18 39.49 -27.41
N ARG A 598 0.54 38.33 -27.30
CA ARG A 598 -0.55 37.89 -28.20
C ARG A 598 -1.92 38.51 -27.89
N GLY A 599 -2.05 39.25 -26.77
CA GLY A 599 -3.33 39.80 -26.32
C GLY A 599 -4.34 38.74 -25.84
N LEU A 600 -3.88 37.55 -25.48
CA LEU A 600 -4.71 36.41 -25.04
C LEU A 600 -4.69 36.20 -23.52
N LEU A 601 -4.12 37.13 -22.77
CA LEU A 601 -4.02 37.04 -21.32
C LEU A 601 -5.37 37.35 -20.67
N ASP A 602 -6.01 36.32 -20.14
CA ASP A 602 -7.27 36.43 -19.42
C ASP A 602 -7.06 36.88 -17.96
N VAL A 603 -8.16 37.07 -17.22
CA VAL A 603 -8.07 37.51 -15.82
C VAL A 603 -7.40 36.45 -14.94
N GLY A 604 -7.57 35.16 -15.25
CA GLY A 604 -6.87 34.08 -14.56
C GLY A 604 -5.35 34.16 -14.78
N GLY A 605 -4.92 34.42 -16.01
CA GLY A 605 -3.52 34.68 -16.37
C GLY A 605 -2.94 35.89 -15.63
N LEU A 606 -3.66 37.01 -15.55
CA LEU A 606 -3.23 38.20 -14.80
C LEU A 606 -3.02 37.92 -13.31
N GLN A 607 -3.86 37.11 -12.68
CA GLN A 607 -3.67 36.69 -11.27
C GLN A 607 -2.36 35.92 -11.08
N VAL A 608 -2.08 34.94 -11.94
CA VAL A 608 -0.85 34.14 -11.88
C VAL A 608 0.38 35.00 -12.21
N TYR A 609 0.23 35.97 -13.12
CA TYR A 609 1.28 36.92 -13.48
C TYR A 609 1.69 37.80 -12.31
N ALA A 610 0.72 38.39 -11.59
CA ALA A 610 0.99 39.20 -10.41
C ALA A 610 1.70 38.40 -9.30
N ILE A 611 1.26 37.16 -9.04
CA ILE A 611 1.90 36.28 -8.03
C ILE A 611 3.33 35.89 -8.45
N SER A 612 3.52 35.53 -9.71
CA SER A 612 4.83 35.09 -10.21
C SER A 612 5.86 36.24 -10.16
N LEU A 613 5.47 37.45 -10.57
CA LEU A 613 6.31 38.65 -10.43
C LEU A 613 6.67 38.94 -8.98
N TRP A 614 5.71 38.81 -8.06
CA TRP A 614 5.95 39.00 -6.62
C TRP A 614 6.94 37.97 -6.07
N LYS A 615 6.76 36.67 -6.37
CA LYS A 615 7.68 35.61 -5.93
C LYS A 615 9.10 35.77 -6.48
N LEU A 616 9.25 36.38 -7.66
CA LEU A 616 10.56 36.69 -8.25
C LEU A 616 11.24 37.91 -7.58
N GLY A 617 10.52 38.68 -6.76
CA GLY A 617 11.01 39.91 -6.12
C GLY A 617 10.79 41.20 -6.95
N LYS A 618 10.03 41.16 -8.05
CA LYS A 618 9.70 42.33 -8.88
C LYS A 618 8.43 43.04 -8.35
N SER A 619 8.55 43.70 -7.19
CA SER A 619 7.43 44.33 -6.48
C SER A 619 6.63 45.34 -7.31
N ASP A 620 7.30 46.21 -8.05
CA ASP A 620 6.63 47.32 -8.76
C ASP A 620 5.78 46.82 -9.94
N MET A 621 6.30 45.83 -10.66
CA MET A 621 5.58 45.17 -11.76
C MET A 621 4.42 44.31 -11.24
N ALA A 622 4.58 43.68 -10.07
CA ALA A 622 3.48 42.94 -9.44
C ALA A 622 2.33 43.88 -9.03
N LEU A 623 2.65 45.08 -8.52
CA LEU A 623 1.67 46.10 -8.18
C LEU A 623 0.99 46.70 -9.42
N SER A 624 1.70 46.88 -10.55
CA SER A 624 1.06 47.31 -11.79
C SER A 624 0.10 46.25 -12.32
N ALA A 625 0.49 44.97 -12.32
CA ALA A 625 -0.39 43.87 -12.70
C ALA A 625 -1.62 43.75 -11.78
N ALA A 626 -1.45 44.00 -10.47
CA ALA A 626 -2.57 44.04 -9.53
C ALA A 626 -3.53 45.23 -9.79
N LYS A 627 -3.02 46.38 -10.24
CA LYS A 627 -3.86 47.52 -10.67
C LYS A 627 -4.63 47.18 -11.94
N ASP A 628 -3.98 46.54 -12.91
CA ASP A 628 -4.64 46.07 -14.14
C ASP A 628 -5.74 45.04 -13.80
N LEU A 629 -5.49 44.15 -12.84
CA LEU A 629 -6.52 43.23 -12.34
C LEU A 629 -7.69 43.99 -11.69
N ALA A 630 -7.40 45.05 -10.92
CA ALA A 630 -8.40 45.84 -10.21
C ALA A 630 -9.35 46.57 -11.17
N THR A 631 -8.88 47.04 -12.33
CA THR A 631 -9.75 47.67 -13.34
C THR A 631 -10.73 46.68 -13.98
N CYS A 632 -10.39 45.40 -14.00
CA CYS A 632 -11.26 44.34 -14.51
C CYS A 632 -12.34 43.89 -13.50
N VAL A 633 -12.17 44.10 -12.19
CA VAL A 633 -13.09 43.60 -11.14
C VAL A 633 -14.57 43.93 -11.38
N PRO A 634 -14.98 45.13 -11.83
CA PRO A 634 -16.38 45.47 -12.04
C PRO A 634 -17.09 44.63 -13.12
N THR A 635 -16.35 44.07 -14.08
CA THR A 635 -16.90 43.28 -15.20
C THR A 635 -16.90 41.77 -14.94
N MET A 636 -16.42 41.33 -13.77
CA MET A 636 -16.25 39.92 -13.42
C MET A 636 -17.49 39.29 -12.77
N LYS A 637 -17.61 37.97 -12.90
CA LYS A 637 -18.52 37.17 -12.06
C LYS A 637 -18.13 37.31 -10.58
N LEU A 638 -19.12 37.30 -9.68
CA LEU A 638 -18.91 37.53 -8.24
C LEU A 638 -17.85 36.60 -7.61
N SER A 639 -17.81 35.32 -8.01
CA SER A 639 -16.85 34.33 -7.47
C SER A 639 -15.40 34.61 -7.89
N SER A 640 -15.18 35.00 -9.14
CA SER A 640 -13.85 35.34 -9.65
C SER A 640 -13.41 36.73 -9.19
N ALA A 641 -14.34 37.69 -9.08
CA ALA A 641 -14.09 38.99 -8.47
C ALA A 641 -13.59 38.86 -7.02
N VAL A 642 -14.25 38.04 -6.21
CA VAL A 642 -13.83 37.76 -4.82
C VAL A 642 -12.40 37.21 -4.75
N ALA A 643 -12.05 36.24 -5.59
CA ALA A 643 -10.70 35.67 -5.62
C ALA A 643 -9.64 36.72 -6.03
N SER A 644 -9.93 37.52 -7.06
CA SER A 644 -9.08 38.63 -7.50
C SER A 644 -8.84 39.65 -6.39
N ILE A 645 -9.89 40.04 -5.66
CA ILE A 645 -9.81 41.00 -4.56
C ILE A 645 -8.96 40.46 -3.41
N CYS A 646 -9.18 39.20 -3.04
CA CYS A 646 -8.39 38.51 -2.03
C CYS A 646 -6.89 38.54 -2.38
N LEU A 647 -6.58 38.26 -3.65
CA LEU A 647 -5.23 38.27 -4.18
C LEU A 647 -4.62 39.68 -4.15
N ILE A 648 -5.33 40.70 -4.64
CA ILE A 648 -4.89 42.11 -4.61
C ILE A 648 -4.57 42.54 -3.17
N CYS A 649 -5.46 42.28 -2.22
CA CYS A 649 -5.25 42.64 -0.82
C CYS A 649 -4.04 41.93 -0.21
N SER A 650 -3.86 40.64 -0.50
CA SER A 650 -2.71 39.87 -0.01
C SER A 650 -1.38 40.36 -0.58
N LEU A 651 -1.35 40.70 -1.88
CA LEU A 651 -0.17 41.23 -2.56
C LEU A 651 0.17 42.63 -2.04
N LEU A 652 -0.82 43.53 -1.97
CA LEU A 652 -0.65 44.88 -1.42
C LEU A 652 -0.09 44.83 0.00
N TYR A 653 -0.64 43.96 0.84
CA TYR A 653 -0.14 43.79 2.21
C TYR A 653 1.31 43.31 2.22
N SER A 654 1.63 42.29 1.43
CA SER A 654 2.98 41.70 1.40
C SER A 654 4.07 42.65 0.87
N ILE A 655 3.71 43.58 -0.02
CA ILE A 655 4.66 44.51 -0.66
C ILE A 655 4.70 45.86 0.06
N SER A 656 3.54 46.42 0.38
CA SER A 656 3.38 47.82 0.84
C SER A 656 2.94 47.96 2.30
N GLY A 657 2.64 46.85 2.97
CA GLY A 657 2.26 46.82 4.39
C GLY A 657 0.77 47.11 4.64
N ALA A 658 0.42 47.26 5.92
CA ALA A 658 -0.98 47.36 6.37
C ALA A 658 -1.69 48.64 5.89
N GLY A 659 -1.03 49.80 5.95
CA GLY A 659 -1.66 51.11 5.69
C GLY A 659 -2.30 51.26 4.30
N PRO A 660 -1.57 51.03 3.19
CA PRO A 660 -2.13 51.11 1.84
C PRO A 660 -3.24 50.08 1.58
N THR A 661 -3.13 48.90 2.20
CA THR A 661 -4.13 47.83 2.10
C THR A 661 -5.44 48.24 2.79
N ILE A 662 -5.37 48.85 3.98
CA ILE A 662 -6.53 49.37 4.71
C ILE A 662 -7.25 50.43 3.88
N ASN A 663 -6.52 51.36 3.27
CA ASN A 663 -7.11 52.39 2.41
C ASN A 663 -7.82 51.79 1.18
N SER A 664 -7.23 50.76 0.56
CA SER A 664 -7.86 50.07 -0.58
C SER A 664 -9.13 49.33 -0.14
N ILE A 665 -9.14 48.64 1.00
CA ILE A 665 -10.31 47.93 1.53
C ILE A 665 -11.46 48.91 1.83
N LEU A 666 -11.16 50.08 2.41
CA LEU A 666 -12.16 51.10 2.72
C LEU A 666 -12.81 51.73 1.47
N GLN A 667 -12.13 51.68 0.32
CA GLN A 667 -12.65 52.18 -0.95
C GLN A 667 -13.50 51.16 -1.72
N MET A 668 -13.62 49.92 -1.23
CA MET A 668 -14.34 48.84 -1.94
C MET A 668 -15.87 48.91 -1.81
N PRO A 669 -16.62 48.44 -2.82
CA PRO A 669 -18.08 48.31 -2.73
C PRO A 669 -18.52 47.36 -1.60
N LYS A 670 -19.57 47.75 -0.86
CA LYS A 670 -20.09 46.98 0.29
C LYS A 670 -20.57 45.57 -0.07
N GLU A 671 -21.02 45.34 -1.30
CA GLU A 671 -21.52 44.04 -1.78
C GLU A 671 -20.40 42.99 -1.86
N LEU A 672 -19.18 43.41 -2.24
CA LEU A 672 -18.01 42.53 -2.35
C LEU A 672 -17.41 42.16 -0.99
N LEU A 673 -17.68 42.98 0.04
CA LEU A 673 -17.27 42.74 1.43
C LEU A 673 -18.11 41.67 2.15
N GLN A 674 -19.22 41.23 1.54
CA GLN A 674 -20.10 40.20 2.11
C GLN A 674 -19.63 38.77 1.83
N SER A 675 -18.49 38.54 1.15
CA SER A 675 -17.98 37.17 0.97
C SER A 675 -17.21 36.67 2.20
N ALA A 676 -17.40 35.40 2.59
CA ALA A 676 -16.66 34.76 3.68
C ALA A 676 -15.13 34.83 3.49
N LYS A 677 -14.62 34.58 2.27
CA LYS A 677 -13.18 34.63 1.93
C LYS A 677 -12.58 36.03 2.13
N VAL A 678 -13.31 37.06 1.74
CA VAL A 678 -12.89 38.46 1.92
C VAL A 678 -12.91 38.83 3.40
N SER A 679 -13.92 38.37 4.15
CA SER A 679 -13.99 38.57 5.60
C SER A 679 -12.77 38.00 6.32
N PHE A 680 -12.25 36.84 5.89
CA PHE A 680 -11.03 36.26 6.48
C PHE A 680 -9.82 37.16 6.32
N ILE A 681 -9.61 37.70 5.11
CA ILE A 681 -8.48 38.57 4.81
C ILE A 681 -8.60 39.90 5.56
N ILE A 682 -9.79 40.51 5.56
CA ILE A 682 -10.02 41.77 6.30
C ILE A 682 -9.77 41.54 7.80
N SER A 683 -10.24 40.43 8.35
CA SER A 683 -10.01 40.07 9.75
C SER A 683 -8.53 39.79 10.04
N ALA A 684 -7.78 39.22 9.09
CA ALA A 684 -6.34 38.98 9.21
C ALA A 684 -5.55 40.29 9.16
N VAL A 685 -5.94 41.24 8.29
CA VAL A 685 -5.31 42.56 8.20
C VAL A 685 -5.60 43.37 9.46
N ASP A 686 -6.84 43.36 9.98
CA ASP A 686 -7.20 43.99 11.28
C ASP A 686 -6.48 43.34 12.46
N ALA A 687 -6.10 42.06 12.36
CA ALA A 687 -5.33 41.38 13.39
C ALA A 687 -3.91 41.92 13.55
N VAL A 688 -3.31 42.41 12.46
CA VAL A 688 -1.95 42.98 12.46
C VAL A 688 -1.99 44.50 12.64
N ASP A 689 -3.10 45.15 12.31
CA ASP A 689 -3.28 46.59 12.48
C ASP A 689 -3.37 47.00 13.96
N GLN A 690 -2.43 47.85 14.39
CA GLN A 690 -2.44 48.46 15.73
C GLN A 690 -3.45 49.62 15.83
N SER A 691 -3.86 50.21 14.71
CA SER A 691 -4.68 51.42 14.66
C SER A 691 -6.20 51.20 14.70
N SER A 692 -6.66 49.94 14.60
CA SER A 692 -8.07 49.50 14.74
C SER A 692 -9.08 50.08 13.76
N GLN A 693 -8.63 50.59 12.60
CA GLN A 693 -9.51 51.31 11.66
C GLN A 693 -10.53 50.41 10.94
N LEU A 694 -10.28 49.10 10.83
CA LEU A 694 -11.13 48.15 10.12
C LEU A 694 -12.20 47.46 11.01
N GLN A 695 -12.23 47.74 12.32
CA GLN A 695 -13.08 47.01 13.27
C GLN A 695 -14.59 47.07 12.94
N ALA A 696 -15.06 48.21 12.41
CA ALA A 696 -16.45 48.38 11.96
C ALA A 696 -16.77 47.51 10.71
N VAL A 697 -15.84 47.38 9.78
CA VAL A 697 -15.98 46.57 8.55
C VAL A 697 -15.87 45.07 8.86
N VAL A 698 -15.02 44.70 9.83
CA VAL A 698 -14.91 43.32 10.32
C VAL A 698 -16.22 42.86 10.97
N SER A 699 -16.84 43.70 11.80
CA SER A 699 -18.11 43.33 12.47
C SER A 699 -19.30 43.13 11.52
N SER A 700 -19.32 43.86 10.40
CA SER A 700 -20.37 43.71 9.37
C SER A 700 -20.13 42.49 8.47
N SER A 701 -18.88 42.23 8.07
CA SER A 701 -18.52 41.09 7.22
C SER A 701 -18.65 39.73 7.92
N ARG A 702 -18.54 39.65 9.25
CA ARG A 702 -18.77 38.39 10.01
C ARG A 702 -20.18 37.82 9.87
N ARG A 703 -21.16 38.63 9.46
CA ARG A 703 -22.55 38.16 9.29
C ARG A 703 -22.74 37.26 8.08
N SER A 704 -21.74 37.13 7.19
CA SER A 704 -21.84 36.33 5.97
C SER A 704 -21.25 34.92 6.06
N LEU A 705 -20.72 34.53 7.22
CA LEU A 705 -20.21 33.18 7.45
C LEU A 705 -21.38 32.20 7.60
N SER A 706 -21.43 31.18 6.76
CA SER A 706 -22.55 30.23 6.71
C SER A 706 -22.16 28.83 7.19
N SER A 707 -20.90 28.41 6.97
CA SER A 707 -20.46 27.06 7.33
C SER A 707 -19.86 27.00 8.73
N LYS A 708 -20.05 25.86 9.42
CA LYS A 708 -19.48 25.63 10.75
C LYS A 708 -17.94 25.68 10.73
N GLU A 709 -17.32 25.24 9.64
CA GLU A 709 -15.86 25.25 9.48
C GLU A 709 -15.31 26.67 9.35
N GLU A 710 -15.96 27.51 8.52
CA GLU A 710 -15.58 28.91 8.36
C GLU A 710 -15.68 29.67 9.70
N ILE A 711 -16.74 29.41 10.48
CA ILE A 711 -16.91 30.04 11.79
C ILE A 711 -15.80 29.61 12.77
N MET A 712 -15.41 28.33 12.77
CA MET A 712 -14.30 27.84 13.60
C MET A 712 -12.96 28.46 13.20
N GLU A 713 -12.66 28.56 11.90
CA GLU A 713 -11.45 29.22 11.41
C GLU A 713 -11.41 30.71 11.76
N MET A 714 -12.56 31.39 11.77
CA MET A 714 -12.65 32.77 12.24
C MET A 714 -12.35 32.89 13.74
N HIS A 715 -12.83 31.96 14.57
CA HIS A 715 -12.49 31.93 15.99
C HIS A 715 -10.98 31.70 16.23
N LEU A 716 -10.32 30.87 15.41
CA LEU A 716 -8.87 30.70 15.44
C LEU A 716 -8.15 32.01 15.12
N LEU A 717 -8.60 32.70 14.07
CA LEU A 717 -8.00 33.96 13.63
C LEU A 717 -8.20 35.09 14.66
N ILE A 718 -9.36 35.15 15.32
CA ILE A 718 -9.63 36.08 16.43
C ILE A 718 -8.75 35.77 17.64
N ALA A 719 -8.52 34.49 17.94
CA ALA A 719 -7.61 34.12 19.02
C ALA A 719 -6.17 34.57 18.72
N LEU A 720 -5.70 34.35 17.50
CA LEU A 720 -4.39 34.81 17.03
C LEU A 720 -4.27 36.34 17.05
N SER A 721 -5.30 37.07 16.61
CA SER A 721 -5.28 38.53 16.58
C SER A 721 -5.10 39.15 17.96
N LYS A 722 -5.76 38.58 18.98
CA LYS A 722 -5.61 39.00 20.37
C LYS A 722 -4.19 38.79 20.90
N VAL A 723 -3.52 37.71 20.47
CA VAL A 723 -2.12 37.43 20.82
C VAL A 723 -1.17 38.44 20.15
N ILE A 724 -1.39 38.75 18.87
CA ILE A 724 -0.50 39.62 18.08
C ILE A 724 -0.61 41.09 18.51
N ARG A 725 -1.83 41.63 18.70
CA ARG A 725 -2.07 43.07 18.96
C ARG A 725 -1.46 43.61 20.25
N SER A 726 -1.12 42.74 21.20
CA SER A 726 -0.58 43.14 22.52
C SER A 726 0.93 42.87 22.68
N GLY A 727 1.61 42.46 21.60
CA GLY A 727 3.06 42.23 21.57
C GLY A 727 3.49 40.91 22.22
N TYR A 728 4.55 40.29 21.66
CA TYR A 728 5.08 38.98 22.08
C TYR A 728 5.69 38.94 23.51
N GLY A 729 5.65 40.05 24.26
CA GLY A 729 6.31 40.18 25.56
C GLY A 729 5.38 40.09 26.80
N HIS A 730 4.07 40.22 26.65
CA HIS A 730 3.15 40.30 27.80
C HIS A 730 2.36 39.00 28.01
N SER A 731 2.54 38.33 29.15
CA SER A 731 1.79 37.10 29.51
C SER A 731 0.26 37.25 29.49
N ILE A 732 -0.24 38.49 29.55
CA ILE A 732 -1.64 38.87 29.51
C ILE A 732 -2.24 38.69 28.09
N SER A 733 -1.43 38.82 27.03
CA SER A 733 -1.87 38.71 25.63
C SER A 733 -2.35 37.30 25.28
N VAL A 734 -1.53 36.31 25.59
CA VAL A 734 -1.79 34.88 25.36
C VAL A 734 -3.00 34.40 26.15
N GLN A 735 -3.21 34.94 27.37
CA GLN A 735 -4.37 34.62 28.21
C GLN A 735 -5.70 35.00 27.53
N SER A 736 -5.76 36.17 26.90
CA SER A 736 -6.97 36.64 26.23
C SER A 736 -7.35 35.79 25.01
N GLY A 737 -6.35 35.22 24.31
CA GLY A 737 -6.53 34.27 23.21
C GLY A 737 -7.01 32.90 23.72
N ILE A 738 -6.40 32.38 24.79
CA ILE A 738 -6.79 31.14 25.45
C ILE A 738 -8.24 31.21 25.93
N ASP A 739 -8.63 32.30 26.60
CA ASP A 739 -9.99 32.47 27.12
C ASP A 739 -11.03 32.59 25.98
N HIS A 740 -10.65 33.15 24.82
CA HIS A 740 -11.50 33.13 23.64
C HIS A 740 -11.67 31.72 23.07
N LEU A 741 -10.58 30.95 22.93
CA LEU A 741 -10.64 29.57 22.43
C LEU A 741 -11.41 28.64 23.38
N ARG A 742 -11.28 28.82 24.70
CA ARG A 742 -12.09 28.08 25.68
C ARG A 742 -13.58 28.32 25.47
N LYS A 743 -13.99 29.59 25.29
CA LYS A 743 -15.39 29.94 24.96
C LYS A 743 -15.81 29.37 23.61
N ALA A 744 -14.96 29.44 22.59
CA ALA A 744 -15.25 28.88 21.27
C ALA A 744 -15.42 27.35 21.31
N LEU A 745 -14.61 26.64 22.12
CA LEU A 745 -14.73 25.19 22.31
C LEU A 745 -16.01 24.78 23.06
N HIS A 746 -16.53 25.62 23.96
CA HIS A 746 -17.85 25.38 24.54
C HIS A 746 -18.97 25.47 23.49
N MET A 747 -18.83 26.34 22.48
CA MET A 747 -19.77 26.44 21.37
C MET A 747 -19.57 25.34 20.32
N TYR A 748 -18.32 24.92 20.09
CA TYR A 748 -17.93 23.95 19.07
C TYR A 748 -17.04 22.85 19.68
N PRO A 749 -17.61 21.91 20.47
CA PRO A 749 -16.83 20.94 21.22
C PRO A 749 -16.02 19.99 20.31
N ASN A 750 -16.49 19.69 19.09
CA ASN A 750 -15.83 18.76 18.17
C ASN A 750 -14.78 19.41 17.25
N GLY A 751 -14.47 20.71 17.41
CA GLY A 751 -13.49 21.41 16.57
C GLY A 751 -12.06 20.98 16.85
N ILE A 752 -11.50 20.07 16.03
CA ILE A 752 -10.11 19.58 16.18
C ILE A 752 -9.10 20.73 16.06
N SER A 753 -9.26 21.62 15.09
CA SER A 753 -8.34 22.76 14.87
C SER A 753 -8.33 23.73 16.07
N LEU A 754 -9.50 23.99 16.68
CA LEU A 754 -9.61 24.80 17.90
C LEU A 754 -8.91 24.15 19.09
N ARG A 755 -9.05 22.83 19.23
CA ARG A 755 -8.39 22.04 20.28
C ARG A 755 -6.87 22.02 20.11
N ASN A 756 -6.38 21.80 18.89
CA ASN A 756 -4.94 21.81 18.58
C ASN A 756 -4.33 23.19 18.81
N MET A 757 -5.00 24.27 18.37
CA MET A 757 -4.51 25.62 18.61
C MET A 757 -4.52 25.99 20.10
N LEU A 758 -5.57 25.61 20.85
CA LEU A 758 -5.60 25.79 22.30
C LEU A 758 -4.43 25.04 22.95
N GLY A 759 -4.19 23.78 22.57
CA GLY A 759 -3.05 23.00 23.06
C GLY A 759 -1.71 23.67 22.77
N ASN A 760 -1.52 24.20 21.56
CA ASN A 760 -0.29 24.89 21.18
C ASN A 760 -0.07 26.20 21.96
N LEU A 761 -1.12 27.00 22.20
CA LEU A 761 -1.04 28.22 23.02
C LEU A 761 -0.84 27.93 24.51
N LEU A 762 -1.37 26.82 25.01
CA LEU A 762 -1.12 26.37 26.38
C LEU A 762 0.35 25.98 26.57
N LEU A 763 0.95 25.27 25.60
CA LEU A 763 2.38 24.90 25.63
C LEU A 763 3.32 26.11 25.45
N SER A 764 2.92 27.14 24.72
CA SER A 764 3.77 28.33 24.54
C SER A 764 3.87 29.19 25.80
N ARG A 765 2.99 28.97 26.78
CA ARG A 765 3.04 29.66 28.06
C ARG A 765 4.10 29.03 28.95
N LYS A 766 5.08 29.82 29.41
CA LYS A 766 6.10 29.42 30.40
C LYS A 766 5.54 29.05 31.80
N GLN A 767 4.24 28.78 31.92
CA GLN A 767 3.59 28.34 33.15
C GLN A 767 3.33 26.83 33.07
N TRP A 768 4.28 26.08 33.62
CA TRP A 768 4.37 24.61 33.63
C TRP A 768 3.22 23.88 34.36
N GLU A 769 2.25 24.60 34.91
CA GLU A 769 1.12 24.02 35.67
C GLU A 769 -0.02 23.51 34.77
N ASN A 770 -0.03 23.86 33.48
CA ASN A 770 -1.14 23.55 32.55
C ASN A 770 -0.83 22.40 31.56
N ASP A 771 0.35 21.79 31.61
CA ASP A 771 0.79 20.81 30.60
C ASP A 771 -0.17 19.59 30.50
N HIS A 772 -0.71 19.12 31.62
CA HIS A 772 -1.71 18.04 31.64
C HIS A 772 -3.06 18.40 31.00
N VAL A 773 -3.41 19.69 30.93
CA VAL A 773 -4.66 20.16 30.30
C VAL A 773 -4.56 20.02 28.78
N VAL A 774 -3.36 20.21 28.21
CA VAL A 774 -3.09 20.08 26.77
C VAL A 774 -3.49 18.70 26.25
N ARG A 775 -3.10 17.63 26.96
CA ARG A 775 -3.41 16.25 26.60
C ARG A 775 -4.90 15.92 26.64
N ARG A 776 -5.66 16.59 27.53
CA ARG A 776 -7.14 16.46 27.59
C ARG A 776 -7.84 17.25 26.49
N CYS A 777 -7.25 18.34 26.03
CA CYS A 777 -7.81 19.17 24.95
C CYS A 777 -7.63 18.52 23.58
N CYS A 778 -6.45 17.99 23.27
CA CYS A 778 -6.14 17.41 21.95
C CYS A 778 -6.78 16.02 21.77
N ALA A 779 -7.52 15.82 20.68
CA ALA A 779 -8.06 14.52 20.30
C ALA A 779 -7.18 13.89 19.21
N VAL A 780 -6.76 12.64 19.41
CA VAL A 780 -5.96 11.91 18.43
C VAL A 780 -6.88 11.12 17.51
N VAL A 781 -6.97 11.53 16.24
CA VAL A 781 -7.74 10.85 15.20
C VAL A 781 -6.81 10.03 14.30
N ALA A 782 -7.30 8.93 13.72
CA ALA A 782 -6.53 8.03 12.87
C ALA A 782 -6.10 8.67 11.53
N PHE A 783 -6.93 9.56 10.99
CA PHE A 783 -6.66 10.38 9.81
C PHE A 783 -6.87 11.84 10.20
N ASP A 784 -5.81 12.63 10.12
CA ASP A 784 -5.88 14.09 10.25
C ASP A 784 -5.66 14.61 8.82
N PRO A 785 -6.69 15.19 8.15
CA PRO A 785 -6.51 15.70 6.79
C PRO A 785 -5.45 16.79 6.84
N MET A 786 -4.36 16.59 6.09
CA MET A 786 -3.20 17.48 5.99
C MET A 786 -3.62 18.93 5.68
N LYS A 787 -3.89 19.74 6.71
CA LYS A 787 -3.78 21.19 6.64
C LYS A 787 -2.39 21.53 7.19
N ASN A 788 -1.44 21.69 6.26
CA ASN A 788 0.00 21.85 6.49
C ASN A 788 0.42 23.00 7.43
N ASP A 789 -0.51 23.86 7.84
CA ASP A 789 -0.16 25.12 8.52
C ASP A 789 -0.26 25.05 10.06
N PHE A 790 -0.94 24.05 10.63
CA PHE A 790 -1.10 23.92 12.08
C PHE A 790 -0.44 22.65 12.63
N ARG A 791 0.17 22.76 13.82
CA ARG A 791 0.78 21.61 14.50
C ARG A 791 -0.28 20.54 14.76
N SER A 792 0.03 19.31 14.38
CA SER A 792 -0.87 18.18 14.59
C SER A 792 -1.06 17.88 16.08
N ALA A 793 -2.15 17.20 16.43
CA ALA A 793 -2.38 16.73 17.80
C ALA A 793 -1.20 15.86 18.29
N TYR A 794 -0.62 15.05 17.40
CA TYR A 794 0.58 14.25 17.69
C TYR A 794 1.76 15.15 18.05
N GLU A 795 2.07 16.17 17.25
CA GLU A 795 3.19 17.08 17.54
C GLU A 795 3.02 17.81 18.88
N ILE A 796 1.80 18.23 19.18
CA ILE A 796 1.47 18.93 20.43
C ILE A 796 1.64 17.99 21.63
N ILE A 797 1.09 16.78 21.58
CA ILE A 797 1.20 15.81 22.69
C ILE A 797 2.66 15.31 22.83
N GLY A 798 3.40 15.17 21.72
CA GLY A 798 4.81 14.82 21.76
C GLY A 798 5.68 15.90 22.39
N ALA A 799 5.39 17.17 22.09
CA ALA A 799 6.07 18.31 22.71
C ALA A 799 5.69 18.47 24.19
N GLU A 800 4.42 18.25 24.55
CA GLU A 800 3.94 18.23 25.94
C GLU A 800 4.71 17.23 26.79
N ALA A 801 4.88 15.98 26.30
CA ALA A 801 5.62 14.98 27.04
C ALA A 801 7.09 15.36 27.27
N VAL A 802 7.75 15.92 26.25
CA VAL A 802 9.11 16.43 26.38
C VAL A 802 9.20 17.54 27.43
N ALA A 803 8.21 18.43 27.48
CA ALA A 803 8.12 19.52 28.47
C ALA A 803 7.84 19.00 29.89
N CYS A 804 6.89 18.07 30.06
CA CYS A 804 6.59 17.40 31.33
C CYS A 804 7.83 16.69 31.91
N HIS A 805 8.64 16.06 31.06
CA HIS A 805 9.89 15.43 31.49
C HIS A 805 10.97 16.43 31.92
N ALA A 806 11.01 17.63 31.33
CA ALA A 806 12.00 18.66 31.64
C ALA A 806 11.71 19.40 32.95
N THR A 807 10.45 19.49 33.38
CA THR A 807 10.04 20.28 34.56
C THR A 807 10.03 19.50 35.86
N THR A 808 10.19 18.18 35.82
CA THR A 808 10.13 17.28 36.99
C THR A 808 8.95 17.59 37.91
N SER A 809 7.80 17.99 37.35
CA SER A 809 6.64 18.37 38.15
C SER A 809 5.95 17.10 38.69
N CYS A 810 6.51 16.54 39.76
CA CYS A 810 5.81 15.62 40.66
C CYS A 810 4.68 16.30 41.46
N LYS A 811 4.07 17.37 40.94
CA LYS A 811 2.83 17.92 41.50
C LYS A 811 1.65 17.10 40.96
N SER A 812 1.55 15.85 41.41
CA SER A 812 0.31 15.09 41.35
C SER A 812 -0.70 15.64 42.36
N LYS A 813 -1.05 16.93 42.24
CA LYS A 813 -2.04 17.58 43.10
C LYS A 813 -3.48 17.38 42.60
N TYR A 814 -3.80 16.17 42.11
CA TYR A 814 -5.20 15.71 41.95
C TYR A 814 -5.26 14.19 42.06
N SER A 815 -5.07 13.68 43.28
CA SER A 815 -5.50 12.35 43.69
C SER A 815 -7.02 12.36 43.87
N LEU A 816 -7.77 12.27 42.77
CA LEU A 816 -9.12 11.71 42.83
C LEU A 816 -8.98 10.20 42.70
N SER A 817 -9.37 9.49 43.76
CA SER A 817 -9.29 8.05 43.98
C SER A 817 -10.10 7.17 43.00
N THR A 818 -10.58 7.73 41.89
CA THR A 818 -11.32 7.01 40.85
C THR A 818 -10.48 6.60 39.64
N CYS A 819 -9.23 7.06 39.53
CA CYS A 819 -8.31 6.58 38.49
C CYS A 819 -7.37 5.51 39.04
N LYS A 820 -7.71 4.23 38.82
CA LYS A 820 -6.84 3.06 39.08
C LYS A 820 -5.59 2.99 38.17
N HIS A 821 -5.27 4.03 37.41
CA HIS A 821 -4.12 4.06 36.51
C HIS A 821 -3.02 4.95 37.09
N HIS A 822 -2.34 4.42 38.12
CA HIS A 822 -1.12 5.01 38.64
C HIS A 822 0.13 4.65 37.82
N ASP A 823 -0.03 3.78 36.82
CA ASP A 823 1.00 3.41 35.85
C ASP A 823 0.53 3.80 34.43
N VAL A 824 1.45 3.97 33.47
CA VAL A 824 1.18 4.14 32.01
C VAL A 824 1.00 5.58 31.48
N GLN A 825 1.77 6.59 31.94
CA GLN A 825 1.80 7.90 31.25
C GLN A 825 2.72 7.93 30.01
N GLY A 826 3.85 7.21 30.03
CA GLY A 826 4.86 7.19 28.95
C GLY A 826 4.67 6.11 27.88
N SER A 827 4.26 4.88 28.24
CA SER A 827 4.20 3.75 27.30
C SER A 827 3.06 3.85 26.28
N SER A 828 1.92 4.46 26.64
CA SER A 828 0.82 4.73 25.71
C SER A 828 1.21 5.77 24.66
N LEU A 829 1.95 6.80 25.06
CA LEU A 829 2.40 7.88 24.18
C LEU A 829 3.46 7.38 23.19
N MET A 830 4.42 6.60 23.69
CA MET A 830 5.45 5.99 22.87
C MET A 830 4.85 5.11 21.77
N ARG A 831 3.83 4.30 22.10
CA ARG A 831 3.08 3.52 21.09
C ARG A 831 2.37 4.41 20.08
N LEU A 832 1.80 5.53 20.53
CA LEU A 832 1.07 6.47 19.69
C LEU A 832 2.00 7.20 18.69
N MET A 833 3.20 7.60 19.14
CA MET A 833 4.24 8.18 18.29
C MET A 833 4.85 7.16 17.33
N GLN A 834 5.13 5.94 17.81
CA GLN A 834 5.59 4.85 16.94
C GLN A 834 4.55 4.51 15.86
N ARG A 835 3.26 4.49 16.21
CA ARG A 835 2.18 4.31 15.24
C ARG A 835 2.16 5.42 14.20
N ARG A 836 2.30 6.69 14.62
CA ARG A 836 2.35 7.82 13.68
C ARG A 836 3.58 7.76 12.78
N PHE A 837 4.74 7.43 13.32
CA PHE A 837 5.96 7.26 12.52
C PHE A 837 5.84 6.12 11.50
N ARG A 838 5.16 5.01 11.84
CA ARG A 838 4.87 3.93 10.88
C ARG A 838 3.90 4.35 9.78
N LEU A 839 2.94 5.22 10.09
CA LEU A 839 1.98 5.75 9.11
C LEU A 839 2.62 6.82 8.22
N GLU A 840 3.47 7.68 8.79
CA GLU A 840 4.11 8.81 8.12
C GLU A 840 5.62 8.85 8.41
N PRO A 841 6.42 7.96 7.80
CA PRO A 841 7.86 7.94 8.01
C PRO A 841 8.55 9.23 7.54
N TRP A 842 7.97 9.95 6.58
CA TRP A 842 8.49 11.22 6.06
C TRP A 842 8.24 12.42 6.99
N ASN A 843 7.42 12.29 8.04
CA ASN A 843 7.15 13.39 8.96
C ASN A 843 8.35 13.62 9.90
N HIS A 844 9.17 14.62 9.57
CA HIS A 844 10.39 14.96 10.31
C HIS A 844 10.11 15.40 11.75
N ASN A 845 9.00 16.10 12.00
CA ASN A 845 8.61 16.55 13.34
C ASN A 845 8.26 15.37 14.24
N ALA A 846 7.49 14.41 13.72
CA ALA A 846 7.14 13.19 14.44
C ALA A 846 8.38 12.35 14.77
N ARG A 847 9.31 12.21 13.81
CA ARG A 847 10.60 11.51 14.03
C ARG A 847 11.45 12.20 15.09
N TYR A 848 11.59 13.52 15.01
CA TYR A 848 12.33 14.33 15.98
C TYR A 848 11.74 14.24 17.40
N LEU A 849 10.44 14.39 17.56
CA LEU A 849 9.77 14.26 18.87
C LEU A 849 9.86 12.84 19.44
N LEU A 850 9.79 11.81 18.59
CA LEU A 850 9.97 10.43 19.00
C LEU A 850 11.38 10.16 19.52
N VAL A 851 12.41 10.70 18.87
CA VAL A 851 13.81 10.62 19.33
C VAL A 851 13.96 11.29 20.70
N LEU A 852 13.42 12.49 20.91
CA LEU A 852 13.51 13.19 22.19
C LEU A 852 12.82 12.43 23.34
N ASN A 853 11.62 11.89 23.10
CA ASN A 853 10.91 11.10 24.09
C ASN A 853 11.64 9.77 24.40
N LEU A 854 12.22 9.11 23.39
CA LEU A 854 13.08 7.93 23.60
C LEU A 854 14.34 8.26 24.40
N LEU A 855 14.98 9.40 24.14
CA LEU A 855 16.16 9.84 24.88
C LEU A 855 15.82 10.10 26.37
N GLN A 856 14.65 10.64 26.66
CA GLN A 856 14.21 10.87 28.04
C GLN A 856 13.86 9.56 28.76
N THR A 857 13.16 8.64 28.09
CA THR A 857 12.85 7.32 28.67
C THR A 857 14.11 6.48 28.90
N THR A 858 15.10 6.56 28.01
CA THR A 858 16.41 5.91 28.23
C THR A 858 17.16 6.51 29.40
N ARG A 859 17.15 7.85 29.57
CA ARG A 859 17.72 8.50 30.75
C ARG A 859 17.08 8.02 32.06
N GLN A 860 15.75 7.90 32.10
CA GLN A 860 15.03 7.37 33.27
C GLN A 860 15.40 5.91 33.56
N ALA A 861 15.56 5.10 32.52
CA ALA A 861 15.98 3.70 32.62
C ALA A 861 17.50 3.51 32.84
N ARG A 862 18.27 4.59 33.04
CA ARG A 862 19.74 4.58 33.19
C ARG A 862 20.49 3.95 32.00
N TYR A 863 20.07 4.30 30.78
CA TYR A 863 20.76 3.99 29.52
C TYR A 863 21.06 2.50 29.27
N PRO A 864 20.02 1.63 29.14
CA PRO A 864 20.24 0.24 28.76
C PRO A 864 20.70 0.13 27.30
N GLN A 865 21.68 -0.74 27.02
CA GLN A 865 22.34 -0.86 25.70
C GLN A 865 21.38 -1.03 24.52
N HIS A 866 20.36 -1.88 24.63
CA HIS A 866 19.41 -2.10 23.53
C HIS A 866 18.63 -0.84 23.10
N LEU A 867 18.36 0.10 24.02
CA LEU A 867 17.69 1.35 23.66
C LEU A 867 18.68 2.39 23.09
N LEU A 868 19.95 2.34 23.51
CA LEU A 868 21.03 3.16 22.93
C LEU A 868 21.21 2.82 21.44
N ASP A 869 21.22 1.53 21.09
CA ASP A 869 21.32 1.06 19.71
C ASP A 869 20.16 1.56 18.83
N VAL A 870 18.93 1.47 19.35
CA VAL A 870 17.74 1.97 18.67
C VAL A 870 17.80 3.48 18.48
N LEU A 871 18.20 4.22 19.51
CA LEU A 871 18.35 5.67 19.46
C LEU A 871 19.41 6.10 18.43
N LYS A 872 20.59 5.46 18.42
CA LYS A 872 21.65 5.74 17.44
C LYS A 872 21.18 5.55 16.00
N ARG A 873 20.43 4.47 15.71
CA ARG A 873 19.86 4.22 14.37
C ARG A 873 18.81 5.27 14.01
N MET A 874 17.98 5.69 14.96
CA MET A 874 16.94 6.68 14.72
C MET A 874 17.51 8.09 14.53
N THR A 875 18.52 8.48 15.31
CA THR A 875 19.19 9.79 15.18
C THR A 875 19.97 9.89 13.88
N SER A 876 20.71 8.84 13.50
CA SER A 876 21.43 8.82 12.22
C SER A 876 20.45 8.94 11.03
N ALA A 877 19.33 8.20 11.06
CA ALA A 877 18.27 8.32 10.06
C ALA A 877 17.58 9.70 10.07
N ALA A 878 17.53 10.40 11.21
CA ALA A 878 16.97 11.75 11.29
C ALA A 878 17.95 12.81 10.75
N LEU A 879 19.26 12.62 10.90
CA LEU A 879 20.29 13.56 10.43
C LEU A 879 20.51 13.51 8.91
N THR A 880 20.23 12.37 8.25
CA THR A 880 20.40 12.20 6.80
C THR A 880 19.32 12.90 5.96
N SER A 881 18.20 13.37 6.54
CA SER A 881 17.15 14.07 5.79
C SER A 881 17.55 15.50 5.40
N GLN A 882 17.46 15.83 4.10
CA GLN A 882 18.05 17.01 3.46
C GLN A 882 17.38 18.38 3.76
N LEU A 883 16.33 18.47 4.57
CA LEU A 883 15.46 19.67 4.61
C LEU A 883 15.86 20.78 5.61
N PHE A 884 16.86 20.60 6.47
CA PHE A 884 17.13 21.53 7.59
C PHE A 884 17.78 22.91 7.27
N LEU A 885 17.80 23.36 6.01
CA LEU A 885 18.70 24.45 5.60
C LEU A 885 18.10 25.86 5.65
N ASN A 886 16.76 26.00 5.57
CA ASN A 886 16.17 27.30 5.25
C ASN A 886 15.69 28.12 6.46
N ASN A 887 15.32 27.49 7.59
CA ASN A 887 14.71 28.18 8.73
C ASN A 887 15.53 28.08 10.03
N THR A 888 15.58 29.14 10.84
CA THR A 888 16.33 29.18 12.12
C THR A 888 15.88 28.08 13.10
N PHE A 889 14.58 27.77 13.12
CA PHE A 889 14.00 26.71 13.94
C PHE A 889 14.43 25.30 13.51
N GLU A 890 14.61 25.07 12.20
CA GLU A 890 15.07 23.78 11.68
C GLU A 890 16.56 23.57 11.95
N ARG A 891 17.37 24.64 11.85
CA ARG A 891 18.78 24.63 12.28
C ARG A 891 18.91 24.28 13.76
N TYR A 892 18.02 24.81 14.60
CA TYR A 892 17.99 24.46 16.02
C TYR A 892 17.61 23.00 16.30
N LYS A 893 16.64 22.43 15.57
CA LYS A 893 16.32 20.99 15.66
C LYS A 893 17.51 20.11 15.28
N ARG A 894 18.20 20.47 14.19
CA ARG A 894 19.42 19.78 13.75
C ARG A 894 20.52 19.87 14.82
N PHE A 895 20.73 21.06 15.39
CA PHE A 895 21.66 21.26 16.49
C PHE A 895 21.38 20.32 17.68
N GLN A 896 20.12 20.22 18.12
CA GLN A 896 19.75 19.31 19.19
C GLN A 896 19.97 17.84 18.83
N LEU A 897 19.64 17.40 17.62
CA LEU A 897 19.88 16.02 17.17
C LEU A 897 21.37 15.69 17.12
N LEU A 898 22.22 16.64 16.69
CA LEU A 898 23.67 16.48 16.70
C LEU A 898 24.22 16.34 18.12
N LEU A 899 23.77 17.18 19.06
CA LEU A 899 24.13 17.06 20.48
C LEU A 899 23.63 15.75 21.11
N CYS A 900 22.41 15.32 20.79
CA CYS A 900 21.89 14.03 21.26
C CYS A 900 22.76 12.87 20.73
N SER A 901 23.13 12.92 19.45
CA SER A 901 23.97 11.89 18.84
C SER A 901 25.40 11.90 19.39
N SER A 902 25.97 13.07 19.70
CA SER A 902 27.30 13.16 20.32
C SER A 902 27.30 12.60 21.74
N GLU A 903 26.27 12.91 22.54
CA GLU A 903 26.09 12.31 23.88
C GLU A 903 25.93 10.80 23.85
N LEU A 904 25.14 10.27 22.91
CA LEU A 904 24.98 8.82 22.74
C LEU A 904 26.30 8.15 22.31
N SER A 905 27.15 8.85 21.56
CA SER A 905 28.46 8.35 21.16
C SER A 905 29.44 8.36 22.34
N LEU A 906 29.41 9.41 23.17
CA LEU A 906 30.20 9.50 24.39
C LEU A 906 29.85 8.39 25.39
N LEU A 907 28.56 8.07 25.54
CA LEU A 907 28.09 7.00 26.43
C LEU A 907 28.49 5.58 25.97
N ASP A 908 28.74 5.38 24.68
CA ASP A 908 29.17 4.09 24.11
C ASP A 908 30.70 3.94 24.07
N GLY A 909 31.44 5.00 24.41
CA GLY A 909 32.90 5.03 24.38
C GLY A 909 33.52 5.53 23.06
N ASP A 910 32.72 5.92 22.06
CA ASP A 910 33.19 6.44 20.77
C ASP A 910 33.50 7.94 20.83
N THR A 911 34.64 8.30 21.42
CA THR A 911 35.02 9.72 21.62
C THR A 911 35.25 10.47 20.30
N SER A 912 35.82 9.82 19.29
CA SER A 912 36.09 10.41 17.97
C SER A 912 34.81 10.87 17.26
N CYS A 913 33.76 10.05 17.29
CA CYS A 913 32.45 10.37 16.70
C CYS A 913 31.73 11.45 17.52
N CYS A 914 31.85 11.42 18.85
CA CYS A 914 31.34 12.48 19.71
C CYS A 914 31.94 13.84 19.34
N VAL A 915 33.27 13.91 19.16
CA VAL A 915 33.98 15.14 18.80
C VAL A 915 33.58 15.64 17.42
N SER A 916 33.47 14.77 16.41
CA SER A 916 33.06 15.19 15.06
C SER A 916 31.64 15.79 15.06
N LEU A 917 30.69 15.12 15.72
CA LEU A 917 29.30 15.56 15.78
C LEU A 917 29.12 16.85 16.59
N ALA A 918 29.89 17.04 17.65
CA ALA A 918 29.86 18.27 18.44
C ALA A 918 30.49 19.46 17.68
N ARG A 919 31.54 19.24 16.88
CA ARG A 919 32.07 20.28 15.96
C ARG A 919 31.09 20.62 14.84
N ASP A 920 30.39 19.64 14.30
CA ASP A 920 29.32 19.91 13.32
C ASP A 920 28.21 20.76 13.93
N ALA A 921 27.90 20.56 15.22
CA ALA A 921 26.94 21.38 15.95
C ALA A 921 27.46 22.81 16.20
N SER A 922 28.74 23.01 16.52
CA SER A 922 29.33 24.34 16.73
C SER A 922 29.41 25.16 15.45
N ASN A 923 29.51 24.52 14.28
CA ASN A 923 29.58 25.19 12.98
C ASN A 923 28.23 25.72 12.47
N LEU A 924 27.12 25.45 13.17
CA LEU A 924 25.79 25.96 12.78
C LEU A 924 25.63 27.44 13.16
N SER A 925 25.07 28.23 12.25
CA SER A 925 24.78 29.67 12.47
C SER A 925 23.58 29.87 13.41
N LEU A 926 23.81 29.70 14.72
CA LEU A 926 22.87 29.95 15.82
C LEU A 926 23.41 31.03 16.76
N SER A 927 22.57 31.52 17.69
CA SER A 927 23.02 32.50 18.69
C SER A 927 24.07 31.89 19.63
N ASP A 928 25.00 32.72 20.10
CA ASP A 928 26.15 32.34 20.93
C ASP A 928 25.76 31.52 22.19
N PHE A 929 24.58 31.78 22.75
CA PHE A 929 24.04 31.03 23.89
C PHE A 929 23.85 29.53 23.63
N TYR A 930 23.55 29.14 22.38
CA TYR A 930 23.35 27.74 22.03
C TYR A 930 24.68 27.08 21.66
N THR A 931 25.55 27.78 20.92
CA THR A 931 26.86 27.25 20.52
C THR A 931 27.73 26.92 21.75
N PHE A 932 27.56 27.63 22.87
CA PHE A 932 28.17 27.26 24.15
C PHE A 932 27.97 25.79 24.53
N PHE A 933 26.79 25.21 24.34
CA PHE A 933 26.51 23.82 24.72
C PHE A 933 27.24 22.80 23.83
N ALA A 934 27.57 23.16 22.59
CA ALA A 934 28.43 22.34 21.74
C ALA A 934 29.88 22.33 22.24
N HIS A 935 30.41 23.50 22.59
CA HIS A 935 31.75 23.62 23.18
C HIS A 935 31.83 22.96 24.57
N LEU A 936 30.76 23.03 25.37
CA LEU A 936 30.67 22.30 26.64
C LEU A 936 30.72 20.78 26.43
N GLN A 937 30.08 20.27 25.38
CA GLN A 937 30.13 18.85 25.04
C GLN A 937 31.52 18.44 24.51
N LEU A 938 32.21 19.31 23.77
CA LEU A 938 33.61 19.11 23.39
C LEU A 938 34.54 19.07 24.61
N CYS A 939 34.33 19.96 25.59
CA CYS A 939 35.06 19.92 26.87
C CYS A 939 34.90 18.57 27.56
N ARG A 940 33.68 18.02 27.59
CA ARG A 940 33.40 16.70 28.17
C ARG A 940 34.06 15.56 27.38
N ALA A 941 34.03 15.61 26.06
CA ALA A 941 34.68 14.59 25.23
C ALA A 941 36.20 14.59 25.43
N HIS A 942 36.84 15.75 25.42
CA HIS A 942 38.29 15.87 25.64
C HIS A 942 38.69 15.58 27.09
N ALA A 943 37.80 15.80 28.07
CA ALA A 943 38.01 15.37 29.45
C ALA A 943 38.04 13.84 29.59
N VAL A 944 37.27 13.10 28.78
CA VAL A 944 37.29 11.64 28.74
C VAL A 944 38.51 11.11 27.98
N GLU A 945 39.01 11.85 26.98
CA GLU A 945 40.24 11.53 26.23
C GLU A 945 41.54 11.92 26.99
N ASP A 946 41.45 12.49 28.20
CA ASP A 946 42.57 13.06 28.97
C ASP A 946 43.42 14.08 28.18
N ASN A 947 42.81 14.80 27.23
CA ASN A 947 43.51 15.77 26.38
C ASN A 947 43.38 17.21 26.94
N HIS A 948 44.26 17.53 27.89
CA HIS A 948 44.22 18.80 28.64
C HIS A 948 44.37 20.06 27.78
N THR A 949 45.16 20.03 26.70
CA THR A 949 45.39 21.25 25.87
C THR A 949 44.15 21.67 25.11
N ARG A 950 43.46 20.72 24.48
CA ARG A 950 42.19 20.97 23.77
C ARG A 950 41.05 21.27 24.73
N LEU A 951 41.05 20.64 25.90
CA LEU A 951 40.07 20.96 26.96
C LEU A 951 40.19 22.42 27.38
N ASP A 952 41.41 22.92 27.58
CA ASP A 952 41.65 24.32 27.96
C ASP A 952 41.22 25.30 26.84
N GLU A 953 41.49 24.99 25.58
CA GLU A 953 41.05 25.79 24.42
C GLU A 953 39.52 25.92 24.34
N GLU A 954 38.80 24.80 24.47
CA GLU A 954 37.33 24.76 24.41
C GLU A 954 36.71 25.41 25.66
N PHE A 955 37.33 25.25 26.83
CA PHE A 955 36.90 25.88 28.08
C PHE A 955 36.95 27.41 27.97
N ILE A 956 38.01 27.96 27.36
CA ILE A 956 38.13 29.40 27.08
C ILE A 956 37.04 29.86 26.11
N GLN A 957 36.68 29.04 25.11
CA GLN A 957 35.58 29.39 24.20
C GLN A 957 34.22 29.43 24.89
N CYS A 958 33.94 28.50 25.81
CA CYS A 958 32.75 28.56 26.65
C CYS A 958 32.67 29.88 27.44
N LEU A 959 33.78 30.34 28.03
CA LEU A 959 33.82 31.62 28.76
C LEU A 959 33.56 32.84 27.85
N LYS A 960 33.99 32.79 26.58
CA LYS A 960 33.77 33.86 25.59
C LYS A 960 32.33 33.93 25.11
N LEU A 961 31.72 32.79 24.77
CA LEU A 961 30.39 32.72 24.17
C LEU A 961 29.27 33.14 25.14
N ARG A 962 29.45 32.88 26.45
CA ARG A 962 28.50 33.12 27.55
C ARG A 962 27.13 32.43 27.34
N THR A 963 26.44 32.13 28.44
CA THR A 963 25.05 31.62 28.37
C THR A 963 24.14 32.30 29.35
N ASP A 964 22.91 32.53 28.90
CA ASP A 964 21.81 32.92 29.77
C ASP A 964 21.27 31.73 30.57
N TYR A 965 21.66 30.48 30.24
CA TYR A 965 21.16 29.28 30.91
C TYR A 965 22.04 28.88 32.11
N PRO A 966 21.55 28.94 33.36
CA PRO A 966 22.36 28.73 34.57
C PRO A 966 22.94 27.32 34.66
N ILE A 967 22.27 26.32 34.07
CA ILE A 967 22.73 24.93 34.02
C ILE A 967 24.02 24.75 33.19
N GLY A 968 24.24 25.60 32.17
CA GLY A 968 25.47 25.62 31.39
C GLY A 968 26.69 26.00 32.25
N TRP A 969 26.52 27.01 33.11
CA TRP A 969 27.55 27.44 34.05
C TRP A 969 27.79 26.42 35.16
N ILE A 970 26.75 25.79 35.71
CA ILE A 970 26.90 24.71 36.72
C ILE A 970 27.68 23.53 36.13
N SER A 971 27.34 23.12 34.90
CA SER A 971 28.03 22.02 34.22
C SER A 971 29.49 22.36 33.89
N LEU A 972 29.78 23.59 33.47
CA LEU A 972 31.15 24.06 33.27
C LEU A 972 31.95 24.07 34.60
N LYS A 973 31.33 24.47 35.72
CA LYS A 973 31.91 24.39 37.07
C LYS A 973 32.24 22.95 37.47
N MET A 974 31.42 21.97 37.07
CA MET A 974 31.72 20.55 37.33
C MET A 974 33.03 20.13 36.67
N ILE A 975 33.25 20.52 35.42
CA ILE A 975 34.45 20.19 34.65
C ILE A 975 35.67 20.87 35.29
N GLU A 976 35.56 22.14 35.66
CA GLU A 976 36.60 22.90 36.37
C GLU A 976 37.03 22.20 37.67
N SER A 977 36.06 21.76 38.49
CA SER A 977 36.33 21.13 39.79
C SER A 977 37.09 19.80 39.71
N ARG A 978 36.89 19.03 38.62
CA ARG A 978 37.47 17.70 38.44
C ARG A 978 38.83 17.72 37.74
N HIS A 979 39.02 18.61 36.77
CA HIS A 979 40.20 18.59 35.89
C HIS A 979 41.18 19.75 36.08
N LYS A 980 40.83 20.78 36.89
CA LYS A 980 41.69 21.94 37.24
C LYS A 980 42.50 22.50 36.05
N PRO A 981 41.85 23.17 35.08
CA PRO A 981 42.52 23.74 33.91
C PRO A 981 43.65 24.72 34.31
N GLN A 982 44.78 24.69 33.58
CA GLN A 982 46.04 25.30 34.04
C GLN A 982 46.06 26.85 34.00
N ASN A 983 45.16 27.48 33.24
CA ASN A 983 45.07 28.94 33.10
C ASN A 983 43.61 29.42 33.18
N GLY A 984 43.17 29.91 34.35
CA GLY A 984 41.80 30.37 34.54
C GLY A 984 41.63 31.39 35.66
N SER A 985 42.20 32.59 35.51
CA SER A 985 42.06 33.70 36.47
C SER A 985 40.82 34.57 36.22
N THR A 986 39.65 33.98 35.97
CA THR A 986 38.34 34.61 36.19
C THR A 986 37.34 33.53 36.58
N PRO A 987 36.77 33.55 37.79
CA PRO A 987 35.96 32.44 38.28
C PRO A 987 34.66 32.39 37.47
N SER A 988 34.28 31.21 37.00
CA SER A 988 32.94 30.87 36.46
C SER A 988 31.77 31.46 37.28
N ASP A 989 32.03 31.76 38.54
CA ASP A 989 31.12 32.28 39.54
C ASP A 989 30.64 33.71 39.20
N SER A 990 31.47 34.53 38.52
CA SER A 990 31.05 35.85 38.04
C SER A 990 30.11 35.75 36.84
N GLY A 991 30.41 34.85 35.90
CA GLY A 991 29.55 34.57 34.75
C GLY A 991 28.18 34.01 35.17
N PHE A 992 28.15 33.12 36.15
CA PHE A 992 26.92 32.60 36.73
C PHE A 992 26.08 33.70 37.40
N ARG A 993 26.70 34.54 38.26
CA ARG A 993 25.98 35.63 38.96
C ARG A 993 25.44 36.69 38.00
N ASP A 994 26.16 36.99 36.91
CA ASP A 994 25.66 37.93 35.90
C ASP A 994 24.51 37.33 35.07
N SER A 995 24.54 36.02 34.76
CA SER A 995 23.42 35.34 34.06
C SER A 995 22.11 35.34 34.86
N ILE A 996 22.19 35.33 36.20
CA ILE A 996 21.01 35.37 37.08
C ILE A 996 20.41 36.76 37.16
N LYS A 997 21.21 37.83 37.15
CA LYS A 997 20.70 39.23 37.18
C LYS A 997 19.81 39.55 35.98
N GLU A 998 19.99 38.84 34.87
CA GLU A 998 19.17 39.01 33.66
C GLU A 998 17.87 38.19 33.71
N MET A 999 17.75 37.17 34.59
CA MET A 999 16.57 36.31 34.74
C MET A 999 15.56 36.84 35.76
N LYS A 1000 14.55 37.57 35.30
CA LYS A 1000 13.41 37.97 36.15
C LYS A 1000 12.54 36.76 36.53
N GLY A 1001 12.61 36.30 37.79
CA GLY A 1001 11.55 35.50 38.43
C GLY A 1001 11.96 34.15 39.07
N SER A 1002 13.20 33.69 38.92
CA SER A 1002 13.70 32.43 39.52
C SER A 1002 15.12 32.55 40.07
N GLU A 1003 15.48 33.72 40.61
CA GLU A 1003 16.84 33.98 41.09
C GLU A 1003 17.19 33.08 42.29
N SER A 1004 16.28 32.93 43.25
CA SER A 1004 16.52 32.15 44.48
C SER A 1004 16.71 30.66 44.23
N SER A 1005 16.01 30.07 43.25
CA SER A 1005 16.08 28.63 42.97
C SER A 1005 17.40 28.21 42.34
N TRP A 1006 17.87 28.94 41.35
CA TRP A 1006 19.15 28.63 40.71
C TRP A 1006 20.35 28.93 41.61
N LEU A 1007 20.26 30.00 42.43
CA LEU A 1007 21.24 30.27 43.48
C LEU A 1007 21.28 29.13 44.52
N ALA A 1008 20.14 28.57 44.91
CA ALA A 1008 20.09 27.44 45.82
C ALA A 1008 20.74 26.18 45.23
N VAL A 1009 20.42 25.84 43.97
CA VAL A 1009 21.00 24.67 43.27
C VAL A 1009 22.51 24.81 43.07
N TYR A 1010 22.98 26.01 42.74
CA TYR A 1010 24.41 26.28 42.59
C TYR A 1010 25.15 26.19 43.93
N SER A 1011 24.56 26.73 45.00
CA SER A 1011 25.12 26.61 46.36
C SER A 1011 25.15 25.16 46.83
N LEU A 1012 24.10 24.36 46.57
CA LEU A 1012 24.12 22.91 46.80
C LEU A 1012 25.31 22.26 46.08
N PHE A 1013 25.50 22.60 44.81
CA PHE A 1013 26.58 22.02 44.01
C PHE A 1013 27.97 22.38 44.56
N CYS A 1014 28.22 23.66 44.89
CA CYS A 1014 29.45 24.09 45.53
C CYS A 1014 29.69 23.37 46.87
N GLY A 1015 28.63 23.12 47.64
CA GLY A 1015 28.67 22.30 48.84
C GLY A 1015 29.11 20.86 48.58
N LEU A 1016 28.55 20.20 47.55
CA LEU A 1016 28.93 18.84 47.16
C LEU A 1016 30.37 18.75 46.63
N VAL A 1017 30.84 19.74 45.88
CA VAL A 1017 32.25 19.80 45.42
C VAL A 1017 33.20 19.96 46.60
N SER A 1018 32.84 20.79 47.58
CA SER A 1018 33.59 20.94 48.83
C SER A 1018 33.61 19.63 49.62
N GLN A 1019 32.51 18.87 49.62
CA GLN A 1019 32.45 17.53 50.20
C GLN A 1019 33.37 16.53 49.46
N TRP A 1020 33.39 16.54 48.12
CA TRP A 1020 34.29 15.68 47.32
C TRP A 1020 35.76 16.00 47.54
N SER A 1021 36.09 17.25 47.84
CA SER A 1021 37.43 17.71 48.19
C SER A 1021 37.76 17.59 49.69
N GLN A 1022 36.87 16.97 50.48
CA GLN A 1022 36.96 16.77 51.94
C GLN A 1022 37.00 18.06 52.78
N ASP A 1023 36.58 19.20 52.23
CA ASP A 1023 36.43 20.48 52.94
C ASP A 1023 35.00 20.60 53.51
N PHE A 1024 34.74 19.82 54.57
CA PHE A 1024 33.42 19.74 55.21
C PHE A 1024 32.89 21.06 55.82
N PRO A 1025 33.73 21.96 56.39
CA PRO A 1025 33.26 23.26 56.87
C PRO A 1025 32.69 24.14 55.76
N ARG A 1026 33.41 24.27 54.63
CA ARG A 1026 32.88 25.01 53.46
C ARG A 1026 31.67 24.33 52.85
N ALA A 1027 31.64 22.99 52.87
CA ALA A 1027 30.47 22.24 52.42
C ALA A 1027 29.22 22.59 53.24
N GLU A 1028 29.35 22.73 54.56
CA GLU A 1028 28.25 23.14 55.44
C GLU A 1028 27.75 24.55 55.13
N GLU A 1029 28.65 25.53 54.98
CA GLU A 1029 28.28 26.93 54.67
C GLU A 1029 27.46 27.03 53.36
N PHE A 1030 27.93 26.40 52.28
CA PHE A 1030 27.23 26.41 51.00
C PHE A 1030 25.91 25.63 51.03
N LEU A 1031 25.83 24.52 51.77
CA LEU A 1031 24.60 23.76 51.95
C LEU A 1031 23.58 24.51 52.81
N ALA A 1032 24.04 25.29 53.80
CA ALA A 1032 23.21 26.12 54.64
C ALA A 1032 22.64 27.30 53.84
N GLU A 1033 23.46 27.94 53.01
CA GLU A 1033 23.04 28.96 52.05
C GLU A 1033 21.96 28.41 51.10
N ALA A 1034 22.17 27.21 50.54
CA ALA A 1034 21.18 26.55 49.69
C ALA A 1034 19.84 26.31 50.40
N CYS A 1035 19.87 25.83 51.65
CA CYS A 1035 18.67 25.61 52.47
C CYS A 1035 17.93 26.90 52.83
N SER A 1036 18.63 28.04 52.89
CA SER A 1036 18.03 29.34 53.21
C SER A 1036 17.29 29.96 52.02
N LEU A 1037 17.75 29.67 50.80
CA LEU A 1037 17.23 30.24 49.55
C LEU A 1037 16.00 29.47 49.02
N GLU A 1038 15.93 28.15 49.22
CA GLU A 1038 14.76 27.34 48.87
C GLU A 1038 14.34 26.42 50.03
N ALA A 1039 13.25 26.80 50.70
CA ALA A 1039 12.72 26.09 51.87
C ALA A 1039 11.86 24.85 51.53
N THR A 1040 11.70 24.50 50.25
CA THR A 1040 10.67 23.55 49.79
C THR A 1040 11.22 22.21 49.27
N GLU A 1041 12.53 22.02 49.16
CA GLU A 1041 13.12 20.80 48.59
C GLU A 1041 13.80 19.93 49.67
N SER A 1042 13.33 18.69 49.82
CA SER A 1042 13.80 17.77 50.88
C SER A 1042 15.27 17.35 50.72
N CYS A 1043 15.79 17.35 49.49
CA CYS A 1043 17.16 16.93 49.17
C CYS A 1043 18.22 17.87 49.77
N PHE A 1044 17.99 19.19 49.77
CA PHE A 1044 18.94 20.16 50.33
C PHE A 1044 19.11 19.94 51.84
N PHE A 1045 17.99 19.76 52.54
CA PHE A 1045 17.98 19.49 53.98
C PHE A 1045 18.59 18.14 54.35
N LEU A 1046 18.45 17.11 53.49
CA LEU A 1046 19.08 15.81 53.67
C LEU A 1046 20.62 15.91 53.55
N CYS A 1047 21.11 16.54 52.48
CA CYS A 1047 22.56 16.72 52.27
C CYS A 1047 23.19 17.54 53.39
N HIS A 1048 22.56 18.66 53.77
CA HIS A 1048 23.00 19.47 54.91
C HIS A 1048 23.00 18.66 56.22
N GLY A 1049 21.95 17.87 56.46
CA GLY A 1049 21.82 17.01 57.63
C GLY A 1049 22.93 15.96 57.73
N ALA A 1050 23.27 15.31 56.62
CA ALA A 1050 24.33 14.31 56.55
C ALA A 1050 25.73 14.93 56.79
N VAL A 1051 26.02 16.11 56.21
CA VAL A 1051 27.30 16.80 56.40
C VAL A 1051 27.47 17.27 57.85
N CYS A 1052 26.40 17.77 58.48
CA CYS A 1052 26.39 18.10 59.91
C CYS A 1052 26.68 16.87 60.80
N MET A 1053 26.17 15.69 60.42
CA MET A 1053 26.42 14.44 61.15
C MET A 1053 27.88 13.99 61.05
N GLU A 1054 28.53 14.14 59.90
CA GLU A 1054 29.96 13.83 59.75
C GLU A 1054 30.85 14.88 60.45
N LEU A 1055 30.49 16.16 60.40
CA LEU A 1055 31.18 17.21 61.18
C LEU A 1055 31.09 16.96 62.69
N ALA A 1056 29.92 16.54 63.18
CA ALA A 1056 29.74 16.15 64.58
C ALA A 1056 30.64 14.97 64.98
N LYS A 1057 30.85 14.01 64.09
CA LYS A 1057 31.73 12.86 64.29
C LYS A 1057 33.20 13.28 64.31
N MET A 1058 33.62 14.19 63.42
CA MET A 1058 35.01 14.62 63.26
C MET A 1058 35.45 15.63 64.33
N GLN A 1059 34.56 16.53 64.76
CA GLN A 1059 34.88 17.63 65.67
C GLN A 1059 34.29 17.46 67.09
N HIS A 1060 33.58 16.35 67.36
CA HIS A 1060 32.91 16.07 68.64
C HIS A 1060 32.01 17.22 69.16
N GLY A 1061 31.39 17.96 68.25
CA GLY A 1061 30.54 19.11 68.58
C GLY A 1061 29.05 18.74 68.63
N SER A 1062 28.41 18.89 69.80
CA SER A 1062 26.95 18.66 69.95
C SER A 1062 26.09 19.65 69.15
N GLN A 1063 26.63 20.82 68.83
CA GLN A 1063 25.95 21.85 68.04
C GLN A 1063 25.62 21.37 66.62
N TYR A 1064 26.54 20.67 65.95
CA TYR A 1064 26.32 20.11 64.62
C TYR A 1064 25.27 18.99 64.60
N LEU A 1065 25.17 18.16 65.65
CA LEU A 1065 24.09 17.17 65.78
C LEU A 1065 22.71 17.85 65.85
N THR A 1066 22.60 18.97 66.58
CA THR A 1066 21.32 19.69 66.69
C THR A 1066 20.91 20.36 65.39
N MET A 1067 21.87 20.89 64.62
CA MET A 1067 21.63 21.43 63.28
C MET A 1067 21.24 20.32 62.30
N GLY A 1068 21.93 19.18 62.35
CA GLY A 1068 21.64 17.99 61.55
C GLY A 1068 20.23 17.46 61.77
N ILE A 1069 19.79 17.31 63.02
CA ILE A 1069 18.43 16.87 63.37
C ILE A 1069 17.37 17.85 62.85
N ARG A 1070 17.61 19.16 62.96
CA ARG A 1070 16.66 20.17 62.48
C ARG A 1070 16.47 20.08 60.97
N SER A 1071 17.56 19.91 60.21
CA SER A 1071 17.50 19.74 58.77
C SER A 1071 16.87 18.40 58.38
N LEU A 1072 17.24 17.29 59.01
CA LEU A 1072 16.63 15.98 58.73
C LEU A 1072 15.13 15.92 59.03
N LYS A 1073 14.65 16.61 60.08
CA LYS A 1073 13.21 16.75 60.37
C LYS A 1073 12.47 17.54 59.29
N LYS A 1074 13.08 18.62 58.80
CA LYS A 1074 12.53 19.39 57.67
C LYS A 1074 12.52 18.54 56.40
N ALA A 1075 13.58 17.78 56.12
CA ALA A 1075 13.64 16.86 54.98
C ALA A 1075 12.50 15.83 55.03
N GLN A 1076 12.25 15.24 56.20
CA GLN A 1076 11.17 14.26 56.41
C GLN A 1076 9.76 14.87 56.23
N TRP A 1077 9.55 16.11 56.69
CA TRP A 1077 8.26 16.78 56.57
C TRP A 1077 7.95 17.21 55.13
N ILE A 1078 8.99 17.60 54.39
CA ILE A 1078 8.88 18.09 53.01
C ILE A 1078 8.80 16.94 52.00
N SER A 1079 9.43 15.80 52.28
CA SER A 1079 9.44 14.65 51.38
C SER A 1079 8.03 14.07 51.18
N SER A 1080 7.53 14.09 49.94
CA SER A 1080 6.22 13.52 49.55
C SER A 1080 6.19 11.99 49.63
N ILE A 1081 7.37 11.35 49.54
CA ILE A 1081 7.61 9.93 49.74
C ILE A 1081 8.46 9.81 50.99
N GLN A 1082 8.05 8.98 51.97
CA GLN A 1082 8.88 8.71 53.14
C GLN A 1082 10.18 8.01 52.70
N LEU A 1083 11.28 8.75 52.71
CA LEU A 1083 12.61 8.24 52.38
C LEU A 1083 13.19 7.50 53.61
N PRO A 1084 13.40 6.17 53.55
CA PRO A 1084 13.79 5.37 54.72
C PRO A 1084 15.13 5.81 55.34
N PHE A 1085 16.05 6.32 54.52
CA PHE A 1085 17.36 6.81 54.97
C PHE A 1085 17.28 8.07 55.85
N VAL A 1086 16.25 8.92 55.66
CA VAL A 1086 16.08 10.14 56.47
C VAL A 1086 15.68 9.78 57.89
N SER A 1087 14.74 8.84 58.06
CA SER A 1087 14.33 8.32 59.36
C SER A 1087 15.48 7.63 60.10
N LEU A 1088 16.33 6.88 59.38
CA LEU A 1088 17.49 6.20 59.97
C LEU A 1088 18.55 7.19 60.48
N LEU A 1089 18.94 8.18 59.66
CA LEU A 1089 19.92 9.20 60.06
C LEU A 1089 19.41 10.06 61.23
N LEU A 1090 18.11 10.34 61.26
CA LEU A 1090 17.46 11.07 62.34
C LEU A 1090 17.45 10.24 63.63
N ALA A 1091 17.13 8.94 63.55
CA ALA A 1091 17.22 8.02 64.68
C ALA A 1091 18.66 7.93 65.22
N GLN A 1092 19.66 7.85 64.34
CA GLN A 1092 21.08 7.82 64.72
C GLN A 1092 21.52 9.12 65.43
N ALA A 1093 21.09 10.27 64.93
CA ALA A 1093 21.39 11.56 65.53
C ALA A 1093 20.74 11.74 66.91
N GLU A 1094 19.48 11.31 67.06
CA GLU A 1094 18.74 11.39 68.34
C GLU A 1094 19.26 10.37 69.38
N ALA A 1095 19.73 9.21 68.94
CA ALA A 1095 20.41 8.23 69.79
C ALA A 1095 21.77 8.75 70.30
N SER A 1096 22.54 9.44 69.44
CA SER A 1096 23.83 10.05 69.79
C SER A 1096 23.71 11.18 70.82
N LEU A 1097 22.52 11.78 70.96
CA LEU A 1097 22.17 12.75 72.01
C LEU A 1097 21.55 12.11 73.27
N GLY A 1098 21.46 10.77 73.33
CA GLY A 1098 21.00 10.02 74.52
C GLY A 1098 19.48 9.86 74.68
N SER A 1099 18.68 10.12 73.64
CA SER A 1099 17.20 10.14 73.75
C SER A 1099 16.53 8.85 73.28
N LYS A 1100 16.43 7.83 74.16
CA LYS A 1100 15.82 6.51 73.87
C LYS A 1100 14.39 6.57 73.30
N LEU A 1101 13.51 7.39 73.88
CA LEU A 1101 12.11 7.52 73.43
C LEU A 1101 11.95 8.05 71.99
N LYS A 1102 12.83 8.98 71.58
CA LYS A 1102 12.76 9.58 70.24
C LYS A 1102 13.38 8.67 69.19
N TRP A 1103 14.41 7.91 69.57
CA TRP A 1103 15.01 6.86 68.76
C TRP A 1103 13.99 5.76 68.40
N ASP A 1104 13.25 5.22 69.37
CA ASP A 1104 12.23 4.19 69.12
C ASP A 1104 11.13 4.71 68.17
N SER A 1105 10.71 5.97 68.33
CA SER A 1105 9.68 6.59 67.49
C SER A 1105 10.10 6.76 66.04
N SER A 1106 11.37 7.13 65.78
CA SER A 1106 11.90 7.35 64.43
C SER A 1106 12.18 6.04 63.69
N LEU A 1107 12.57 4.98 64.41
CA LEU A 1107 12.75 3.63 63.86
C LEU A 1107 11.41 2.96 63.46
N SER A 1108 10.33 3.22 64.21
CA SER A 1108 9.00 2.67 63.91
C SER A 1108 8.42 3.15 62.57
N LEU A 1109 8.78 4.36 62.13
CA LEU A 1109 8.35 4.96 60.86
C LEU A 1109 9.05 4.31 59.66
N GLU A 1110 10.21 3.69 59.85
CA GLU A 1110 10.99 3.03 58.81
C GLU A 1110 10.33 1.72 58.33
N TRP A 1111 9.65 1.00 59.23
CA TRP A 1111 9.13 -0.36 59.00
C TRP A 1111 8.09 -0.44 57.86
N TYR A 1112 7.30 0.61 57.68
CA TYR A 1112 6.21 0.64 56.69
C TYR A 1112 6.66 1.07 55.29
N SER A 1113 7.92 1.51 55.13
CA SER A 1113 8.42 2.09 53.86
C SER A 1113 9.12 1.11 52.90
N TRP A 1114 9.41 -0.14 53.29
CA TRP A 1114 10.14 -1.12 52.46
C TRP A 1114 9.23 -2.16 51.76
N SER A 1115 9.62 -2.59 50.55
CA SER A 1115 8.88 -3.56 49.73
C SER A 1115 8.90 -4.99 50.33
N PRO A 1116 7.86 -5.81 50.16
CA PRO A 1116 7.75 -7.12 50.82
C PRO A 1116 8.89 -8.11 50.47
N GLU A 1117 9.44 -8.02 49.26
CA GLU A 1117 10.51 -8.90 48.75
C GLU A 1117 11.91 -8.53 49.27
N THR A 1118 12.09 -7.28 49.72
CA THR A 1118 13.31 -6.82 50.41
C THR A 1118 13.20 -6.91 51.92
N ARG A 1119 12.09 -7.46 52.44
CA ARG A 1119 11.97 -7.73 53.86
C ARG A 1119 12.76 -8.96 54.17
N PRO A 1120 13.88 -8.69 54.80
CA PRO A 1120 13.90 -9.06 56.19
C PRO A 1120 14.58 -7.94 57.00
N ALA A 1121 14.94 -8.09 58.27
CA ALA A 1121 16.33 -8.41 58.56
C ALA A 1121 17.34 -7.79 57.54
N GLU A 1122 18.56 -7.50 57.92
CA GLU A 1122 19.31 -8.73 57.99
C GLU A 1122 20.16 -8.73 59.22
N VAL A 1123 19.41 -9.07 60.27
CA VAL A 1123 19.81 -9.99 61.33
C VAL A 1123 20.61 -9.31 62.43
N TYR A 1124 21.03 -8.06 62.24
CA TYR A 1124 22.20 -7.60 62.97
C TYR A 1124 22.08 -6.33 63.78
N PHE A 1125 21.08 -5.47 63.54
CA PHE A 1125 20.50 -4.74 64.67
C PHE A 1125 20.19 -5.72 65.82
N GLN A 1126 19.78 -6.93 65.46
CA GLN A 1126 19.44 -8.03 66.36
C GLN A 1126 20.59 -8.90 66.84
N MET A 1127 21.84 -8.65 66.48
CA MET A 1127 22.96 -9.34 67.14
C MET A 1127 23.78 -8.43 68.03
N HIS A 1128 23.77 -7.11 67.82
CA HIS A 1128 24.64 -6.25 68.61
C HIS A 1128 24.05 -5.88 69.97
N LEU A 1129 22.72 -5.89 70.05
CA LEU A 1129 22.01 -6.12 71.30
C LEU A 1129 22.43 -7.45 71.99
N LEU A 1130 22.92 -8.46 71.26
CA LEU A 1130 23.42 -9.74 71.82
C LEU A 1130 24.86 -9.68 72.34
N ALA A 1131 25.46 -8.50 72.40
CA ALA A 1131 26.73 -8.30 73.12
C ALA A 1131 26.68 -7.12 74.09
N LEU A 1132 25.48 -6.68 74.48
CA LEU A 1132 25.31 -5.85 75.68
C LEU A 1132 25.50 -6.64 76.98
N GLY A 1133 25.88 -7.92 76.91
CA GLY A 1133 26.26 -8.71 78.07
C GLY A 1133 26.81 -10.08 77.67
N SER A 1134 28.12 -10.25 77.76
CA SER A 1134 28.68 -11.46 78.35
C SER A 1134 29.61 -10.94 79.46
N ASP A 1135 29.18 -10.64 80.68
CA ASP A 1135 27.97 -11.00 81.46
C ASP A 1135 27.11 -9.76 81.76
N GLY A 1136 25.78 -9.77 82.00
CA GLY A 1136 24.69 -10.75 82.11
C GLY A 1136 23.43 -9.93 82.51
N SER A 1137 22.17 -10.26 82.25
CA SER A 1137 21.45 -11.49 81.87
C SER A 1137 20.09 -11.11 81.22
N ASP A 1138 19.49 -12.06 80.47
CA ASP A 1138 18.15 -12.11 79.81
C ASP A 1138 18.04 -11.85 78.30
N TYR A 1139 19.15 -11.85 77.54
CA TYR A 1139 19.09 -11.79 76.06
C TYR A 1139 19.40 -13.16 75.43
N GLY A 1140 18.46 -13.70 74.65
CA GLY A 1140 18.53 -15.04 74.07
C GLY A 1140 19.65 -15.25 73.04
N ASP A 1141 20.23 -16.45 73.04
CA ASP A 1141 21.43 -16.84 72.32
C ASP A 1141 21.41 -16.46 70.81
N PRO A 1142 22.50 -15.87 70.25
CA PRO A 1142 22.62 -15.52 68.84
C PRO A 1142 22.17 -16.59 67.85
N LEU A 1143 22.51 -17.84 68.14
CA LEU A 1143 22.15 -18.97 67.29
C LEU A 1143 20.63 -19.09 67.06
N SER A 1144 19.82 -18.75 68.07
CA SER A 1144 18.35 -18.82 67.99
C SER A 1144 17.75 -17.78 67.03
N TRP A 1145 18.31 -16.58 66.98
CA TRP A 1145 17.87 -15.50 66.09
C TRP A 1145 18.13 -15.82 64.62
N VAL A 1146 19.26 -16.46 64.33
CA VAL A 1146 19.63 -16.86 62.97
C VAL A 1146 18.76 -18.01 62.48
N LEU A 1147 18.50 -19.02 63.32
CA LEU A 1147 17.61 -20.14 62.98
C LEU A 1147 16.17 -19.66 62.71
N ARG A 1148 15.68 -18.69 63.47
CA ARG A 1148 14.34 -18.11 63.29
C ARG A 1148 14.24 -17.30 61.99
N ALA A 1149 15.29 -16.56 61.62
CA ALA A 1149 15.37 -15.85 60.34
C ALA A 1149 15.40 -16.82 59.14
N VAL A 1150 16.15 -17.93 59.24
CA VAL A 1150 16.16 -19.00 58.23
C VAL A 1150 14.76 -19.64 58.08
N HIS A 1151 14.05 -19.89 59.19
CA HIS A 1151 12.71 -20.46 59.15
C HIS A 1151 11.66 -19.56 58.48
N LEU A 1152 11.78 -18.23 58.67
CA LEU A 1152 10.84 -17.24 58.12
C LEU A 1152 11.06 -16.97 56.63
N ASN A 1153 12.30 -17.06 56.14
CA ASN A 1153 12.60 -16.87 54.72
C ASN A 1153 13.76 -17.78 54.26
N PRO A 1154 13.47 -19.06 53.98
CA PRO A 1154 14.51 -20.07 53.69
C PRO A 1154 15.21 -19.89 52.34
N SER A 1155 14.65 -19.08 51.43
CA SER A 1155 15.22 -18.82 50.09
C SER A 1155 16.35 -17.79 50.10
N CYS A 1156 16.52 -17.05 51.20
CA CYS A 1156 17.63 -16.08 51.29
C CYS A 1156 18.95 -16.79 51.67
N LEU A 1157 19.83 -16.89 50.68
CA LEU A 1157 21.15 -17.52 50.76
C LEU A 1157 22.09 -16.87 51.80
N ARG A 1158 21.78 -15.65 52.24
CA ARG A 1158 22.58 -14.88 53.20
C ARG A 1158 22.48 -15.43 54.62
N TYR A 1159 21.31 -15.90 55.05
CA TYR A 1159 21.11 -16.50 56.38
C TYR A 1159 21.85 -17.79 56.59
N TRP A 1160 21.81 -18.65 55.58
CA TRP A 1160 22.50 -19.94 55.61
C TRP A 1160 24.02 -19.78 55.73
N ARG A 1161 24.60 -18.69 55.21
CA ARG A 1161 26.02 -18.36 55.38
C ARG A 1161 26.36 -17.93 56.81
N VAL A 1162 25.47 -17.20 57.50
CA VAL A 1162 25.65 -16.77 58.90
C VAL A 1162 25.52 -17.96 59.86
N LEU A 1163 24.53 -18.83 59.63
CA LEU A 1163 24.36 -20.07 60.38
C LEU A 1163 25.62 -20.96 60.31
N ARG A 1164 26.23 -21.07 59.12
CA ARG A 1164 27.47 -21.81 58.90
C ARG A 1164 28.66 -21.26 59.71
N LYS A 1165 28.76 -19.93 59.83
CA LYS A 1165 29.83 -19.27 60.60
C LYS A 1165 29.71 -19.50 62.11
N LEU A 1166 28.49 -19.49 62.64
CA LEU A 1166 28.23 -19.76 64.06
C LEU A 1166 28.40 -21.24 64.43
N ALA A 1167 28.12 -22.16 63.49
CA ALA A 1167 28.39 -23.58 63.68
C ALA A 1167 29.90 -23.93 63.66
N SER A 1168 30.73 -23.19 62.91
CA SER A 1168 32.18 -23.40 62.88
C SER A 1168 32.92 -22.91 64.14
N SER A 1169 32.31 -22.03 64.93
CA SER A 1169 32.87 -21.51 66.18
C SER A 1169 32.56 -22.38 67.42
N GLY A 1170 31.87 -23.51 67.25
CA GLY A 1170 31.47 -24.42 68.34
C GLY A 1170 32.34 -25.67 68.54
N ASN A 1171 33.57 -25.68 67.99
CA ASN A 1171 34.54 -26.78 68.15
C ASN A 1171 35.85 -26.32 68.82
N SER A 1172 35.74 -25.39 69.77
CA SER A 1172 36.79 -25.06 70.74
C SER A 1172 36.16 -24.63 72.05
#